data_AF-A0A2W7RJL5-F1
#
_entry.id   AF-A0A2W7RJL5-F1
#
_cell.length_a   1.000
_cell.length_b   1.000
_cell.length_c   1.000
_cell.angle_alpha   90.00
_cell.angle_beta   90.00
_cell.angle_gamma   90.00
#
_symmetry.space_group_name_H-M   'P 1'
#
loop_
_entity.id
_entity.type
_entity.pdbx_description
1 polymer ?
#
loop_
_entity_poly.entity_id
_entity_poly.type
_entity_poly.pdbx_seq_one_letter_code
_entity_poly.pdbx_strand_id
1 'polypeptide(L)'
;MKKTISINISGILFHIEEDGYDTLRKYLDGINKHFSSYKDNHEILSDIENRIAEIFLSYLKNNKQVISAENVDKLIEKMGTIADFASVEDEKSEFDPADENVSNDQDFYKYVTPPDATQKGYKKLERLENRKILGGVCAGIAHYFKIDPLWTRLIAILLLFSGNLRLNYAFLDFWPFDNFRLHLGFGFFAAIAYIVLWVILPVSYELEEDKNIKKLFRNPDDKVLGGVASGLAAYFGVEVIYTRLALVLLMLAGGSGLLIYLILWIITPVASSITERIRMKGGEITLDNIDSTLKENINPMPKAPESKTRQILLTPFRVIGQVIEAIGSALGPLGILFLNVIRVIFGLFVFFLGLGLTIAPLVSLALYMGVFTNDDYRVLMDNFPVELFSNLIPIWLVIGASFLLIIPGIIIILLGLSVLMQKNLIGSRFGFVALGLWLLCVGICAFQIPLIVAQFKEENWHKMEYPLPITDGIMILRMNPISEESSFNTVNLKIEGTSDTVVMLREDFFSRGKTKAEAMNNAKMIGYNYTVLDSIITFDEGYDISNISTFRDQRLNLFLEIPYEKPFIMERSLLEILRNTIYRNGFSTSDVSENTVWAFNQQGLVCLTCKEEVEPDDDTEGVNFEVEKPDTGDYNREQLDSISRAKFNEPKRNPNNAAGLN
;
A
#
# COMPACT_ATOMS: atom_id res chain seq x y z
N MET A 1 -50.45 55.72 -12.59
CA MET A 1 -49.26 54.85 -12.65
C MET A 1 -48.05 55.75 -12.76
N LYS A 2 -47.07 55.61 -11.86
CA LYS A 2 -45.81 56.36 -11.94
C LYS A 2 -44.94 55.76 -13.05
N LYS A 3 -44.14 56.59 -13.73
CA LYS A 3 -43.16 56.09 -14.70
C LYS A 3 -42.08 55.31 -13.97
N THR A 4 -41.58 54.27 -14.61
CA THR A 4 -40.49 53.44 -14.09
C THR A 4 -39.28 53.52 -15.01
N ILE A 5 -38.09 53.57 -14.41
CA ILE A 5 -36.79 53.62 -15.08
C ILE A 5 -36.05 52.33 -14.74
N SER A 6 -35.34 51.76 -15.71
CA SER A 6 -34.54 50.55 -15.52
C SER A 6 -33.08 50.91 -15.33
N ILE A 7 -32.46 50.44 -14.25
CA ILE A 7 -31.04 50.65 -13.93
C ILE A 7 -30.35 49.32 -13.68
N ASN A 8 -29.08 49.21 -14.06
CA ASN A 8 -28.23 48.07 -13.76
C ASN A 8 -27.35 48.39 -12.54
N ILE A 9 -27.41 47.56 -11.50
CA ILE A 9 -26.57 47.66 -10.29
C ILE A 9 -25.94 46.29 -10.05
N SER A 10 -24.61 46.21 -10.04
CA SER A 10 -23.85 44.96 -9.95
C SER A 10 -24.32 43.85 -10.91
N GLY A 11 -24.60 44.21 -12.17
CA GLY A 11 -25.01 43.25 -13.21
C GLY A 11 -26.47 42.79 -13.12
N ILE A 12 -27.27 43.32 -12.19
CA ILE A 12 -28.69 42.99 -12.00
C ILE A 12 -29.55 44.17 -12.44
N LEU A 13 -30.59 43.90 -13.26
CA LEU A 13 -31.53 44.90 -13.75
C LEU A 13 -32.66 45.14 -12.74
N PHE A 14 -32.83 46.38 -12.29
CA PHE A 14 -33.91 46.82 -11.39
C PHE A 14 -34.83 47.83 -12.07
N HIS A 15 -36.15 47.74 -11.79
CA HIS A 15 -37.14 48.74 -12.19
C HIS A 15 -37.47 49.64 -11.00
N ILE A 16 -37.22 50.94 -11.11
CA ILE A 16 -37.38 51.93 -10.04
C ILE A 16 -38.37 53.00 -10.47
N GLU A 17 -39.22 53.50 -9.56
CA GLU A 17 -40.07 54.66 -9.84
C GLU A 17 -39.22 55.90 -10.16
N GLU A 18 -39.68 56.75 -11.08
CA GLU A 18 -38.97 57.94 -11.58
C GLU A 18 -38.52 58.89 -10.45
N ASP A 19 -39.34 59.05 -9.41
CA ASP A 19 -39.03 59.84 -8.21
C ASP A 19 -37.97 59.21 -7.30
N GLY A 20 -37.94 57.87 -7.18
CA GLY A 20 -36.90 57.17 -6.45
C GLY A 20 -35.56 57.11 -7.19
N TYR A 21 -35.60 57.05 -8.52
CA TYR A 21 -34.41 56.99 -9.37
C TYR A 21 -33.53 58.24 -9.24
N ASP A 22 -34.13 59.44 -9.23
CA ASP A 22 -33.37 60.69 -9.10
C ASP A 22 -32.64 60.81 -7.76
N THR A 23 -33.28 60.33 -6.67
CA THR A 23 -32.67 60.29 -5.34
C THR A 23 -31.52 59.29 -5.27
N LEU A 24 -31.72 58.08 -5.81
CA LEU A 24 -30.68 57.05 -5.86
C LEU A 24 -29.48 57.50 -6.71
N ARG A 25 -29.75 58.14 -7.85
CA ARG A 25 -28.69 58.65 -8.74
C ARG A 25 -27.83 59.71 -8.05
N LYS A 26 -28.46 60.69 -7.38
CA LYS A 26 -27.72 61.71 -6.61
C LYS A 26 -26.86 61.08 -5.51
N TYR A 27 -27.36 60.03 -4.86
CA TYR A 27 -26.63 59.30 -3.83
C TYR A 27 -25.41 58.55 -4.41
N LEU A 28 -25.60 57.78 -5.49
CA LEU A 28 -24.52 57.05 -6.17
C LEU A 28 -23.46 57.99 -6.76
N ASP A 29 -23.88 59.09 -7.38
CA ASP A 29 -22.95 60.11 -7.91
C ASP A 29 -22.13 60.75 -6.78
N GLY A 30 -22.74 60.97 -5.61
CA GLY A 30 -22.07 61.48 -4.42
C GLY A 30 -21.02 60.51 -3.85
N ILE A 31 -21.37 59.22 -3.76
CA ILE A 31 -20.45 58.15 -3.35
C ILE A 31 -19.27 58.06 -4.33
N ASN A 32 -19.56 57.98 -5.63
CA ASN A 32 -18.52 57.88 -6.65
C ASN A 32 -17.56 59.10 -6.61
N LYS A 33 -18.11 60.31 -6.44
CA LYS A 33 -17.30 61.52 -6.31
C LYS A 33 -16.40 61.48 -5.06
N HIS A 34 -16.90 61.02 -3.93
CA HIS A 34 -16.14 60.88 -2.69
C HIS A 34 -14.99 59.87 -2.83
N PHE A 35 -15.28 58.68 -3.36
CA PHE A 35 -14.29 57.61 -3.45
C PHE A 35 -13.38 57.68 -4.69
N SER A 36 -13.66 58.57 -5.65
CA SER A 36 -12.86 58.71 -6.87
C SER A 36 -11.38 59.01 -6.64
N SER A 37 -11.01 59.65 -5.52
CA SER A 37 -9.62 59.98 -5.16
C SER A 37 -8.83 58.85 -4.50
N TYR A 38 -9.47 57.72 -4.16
CA TYR A 38 -8.80 56.59 -3.50
C TYR A 38 -8.16 55.63 -4.52
N LYS A 39 -7.04 55.02 -4.12
CA LYS A 39 -6.21 54.15 -4.98
C LYS A 39 -6.92 52.85 -5.40
N ASP A 40 -7.85 52.37 -4.57
CA ASP A 40 -8.67 51.15 -4.78
C ASP A 40 -10.17 51.49 -4.93
N ASN A 41 -10.49 52.59 -5.60
CA ASN A 41 -11.86 53.11 -5.73
C ASN A 41 -12.84 52.11 -6.40
N HIS A 42 -12.37 51.29 -7.33
CA HIS A 42 -13.20 50.35 -8.09
C HIS A 42 -13.69 49.18 -7.24
N GLU A 43 -12.88 48.72 -6.28
CA GLU A 43 -13.25 47.63 -5.37
C GLU A 43 -14.29 48.11 -4.35
N ILE A 44 -14.04 49.27 -3.74
CA ILE A 44 -14.95 49.91 -2.78
C ILE A 44 -16.31 50.19 -3.43
N LEU A 45 -16.32 50.73 -4.65
CA LEU A 45 -17.57 51.00 -5.37
C LEU A 45 -18.32 49.70 -5.71
N SER A 46 -17.59 48.66 -6.13
CA SER A 46 -18.19 47.34 -6.43
C SER A 46 -18.84 46.71 -5.20
N ASP A 47 -18.22 46.82 -4.02
CA ASP A 47 -18.79 46.29 -2.77
C ASP A 47 -20.02 47.06 -2.31
N ILE A 48 -20.03 48.38 -2.49
CA ILE A 48 -21.20 49.22 -2.23
C ILE A 48 -22.34 48.85 -3.19
N GLU A 49 -22.07 48.69 -4.48
CA GLU A 49 -23.07 48.27 -5.47
C GLU A 49 -23.63 46.87 -5.17
N ASN A 50 -22.77 45.92 -4.76
CA ASN A 50 -23.18 44.59 -4.33
C ASN A 50 -24.15 44.65 -3.14
N ARG A 51 -23.83 45.48 -2.13
CA ARG A 51 -24.68 45.65 -0.95
C ARG A 51 -26.02 46.30 -1.29
N ILE A 52 -26.02 47.28 -2.20
CA ILE A 52 -27.24 47.93 -2.71
C ILE A 52 -28.13 46.91 -3.43
N ALA A 53 -27.54 46.09 -4.30
CA ALA A 53 -28.27 45.04 -5.01
C ALA A 53 -28.89 44.01 -4.05
N GLU A 54 -28.17 43.60 -3.00
CA GLU A 54 -28.67 42.71 -1.96
C GLU A 54 -29.90 43.28 -1.23
N ILE A 55 -29.83 44.56 -0.84
CA ILE A 55 -30.92 45.26 -0.15
C ILE A 55 -32.14 45.39 -1.07
N PHE A 56 -31.96 45.76 -2.34
CA PHE A 56 -33.07 45.85 -3.30
C PHE A 56 -33.72 44.50 -3.57
N LEU A 57 -32.96 43.42 -3.69
CA LEU A 57 -33.51 42.07 -3.80
C LEU A 57 -34.35 41.69 -2.57
N SER A 58 -33.98 42.16 -1.37
CA SER A 58 -34.77 41.91 -0.16
C SER A 58 -36.18 42.55 -0.22
N TYR A 59 -36.33 43.69 -0.89
CA TYR A 59 -37.62 44.39 -1.04
C TYR A 59 -38.53 43.80 -2.12
N LEU A 60 -37.98 43.02 -3.06
CA LEU A 60 -38.71 42.40 -4.17
C LEU A 60 -39.33 41.03 -3.82
N LYS A 61 -39.07 40.47 -2.62
CA LYS A 61 -39.52 39.11 -2.22
C LYS A 61 -41.05 38.93 -2.07
N ASN A 62 -41.85 40.01 -1.96
CA ASN A 62 -43.29 39.95 -1.67
C ASN A 62 -44.20 40.34 -2.85
N ASN A 63 -43.98 39.79 -4.06
CA ASN A 63 -44.75 40.10 -5.28
C ASN A 63 -44.70 41.58 -5.75
N LYS A 64 -43.77 42.39 -5.22
CA LYS A 64 -43.48 43.73 -5.73
C LYS A 64 -42.40 43.61 -6.79
N GLN A 65 -42.68 44.04 -8.02
CA GLN A 65 -41.72 44.03 -9.14
C GLN A 65 -40.99 45.36 -9.34
N VAL A 66 -41.36 46.40 -8.59
CA VAL A 66 -40.83 47.77 -8.76
C VAL A 66 -40.37 48.32 -7.40
N ILE A 67 -39.22 48.97 -7.39
CA ILE A 67 -38.66 49.68 -6.23
C ILE A 67 -39.31 51.08 -6.17
N SER A 68 -40.04 51.37 -5.09
CA SER A 68 -40.64 52.69 -4.84
C SER A 68 -39.64 53.67 -4.21
N ALA A 69 -39.94 54.97 -4.27
CA ALA A 69 -39.12 56.01 -3.64
C ALA A 69 -38.84 55.73 -2.14
N GLU A 70 -39.85 55.26 -1.40
CA GLU A 70 -39.70 54.89 0.02
C GLU A 70 -38.65 53.78 0.27
N ASN A 71 -38.47 52.86 -0.68
CA ASN A 71 -37.46 51.81 -0.57
C ASN A 71 -36.05 52.36 -0.79
N VAL A 72 -35.90 53.40 -1.61
CA VAL A 72 -34.63 54.10 -1.83
C VAL A 72 -34.25 54.89 -0.58
N ASP A 73 -35.21 55.58 0.05
CA ASP A 73 -34.95 56.32 1.29
C ASP A 73 -34.50 55.39 2.43
N LYS A 74 -35.16 54.23 2.58
CA LYS A 74 -34.75 53.18 3.55
C LYS A 74 -33.39 52.56 3.24
N LEU A 75 -32.99 52.51 1.97
CA LEU A 75 -31.66 52.06 1.59
C LEU A 75 -30.61 53.09 2.03
N ILE A 76 -30.84 54.37 1.77
CA ILE A 76 -29.94 55.44 2.18
C ILE A 76 -29.80 55.48 3.72
N GLU A 77 -30.91 55.31 4.45
CA GLU A 77 -30.89 55.22 5.91
C GLU A 77 -30.01 54.05 6.42
N LYS A 78 -30.06 52.89 5.75
CA LYS A 78 -29.26 51.71 6.13
C LYS A 78 -27.79 51.80 5.73
N MET A 79 -27.50 52.47 4.61
CA MET A 79 -26.15 52.60 4.08
C MET A 79 -25.38 53.80 4.68
N GLY A 80 -26.09 54.75 5.29
CA GLY A 80 -25.53 55.99 5.82
C GLY A 80 -25.45 57.10 4.77
N THR A 81 -25.40 58.35 5.22
CA THR A 81 -25.24 59.51 4.35
C THR A 81 -23.76 59.80 4.11
N ILE A 82 -23.43 60.51 3.02
CA ILE A 82 -22.04 60.86 2.67
C ILE A 82 -21.35 61.66 3.79
N ALA A 83 -22.11 62.38 4.62
CA ALA A 83 -21.60 63.10 5.79
C ALA A 83 -21.20 62.17 6.95
N ASP A 84 -21.84 61.01 7.08
CA ASP A 84 -21.51 60.00 8.10
C ASP A 84 -20.20 59.26 7.78
N PHE A 85 -19.80 59.22 6.50
CA PHE A 85 -18.51 58.65 6.09
C PHE A 85 -17.33 59.56 6.44
N ALA A 86 -17.56 60.90 6.50
CA ALA A 86 -16.52 61.87 6.84
C ALA A 86 -16.24 61.93 8.36
N SER A 87 -17.26 61.74 9.20
CA SER A 87 -17.10 61.78 10.66
C SER A 87 -16.40 60.55 11.26
N VAL A 88 -16.42 59.41 10.56
CA VAL A 88 -15.74 58.18 10.99
C VAL A 88 -14.23 58.20 10.72
N GLU A 89 -13.74 59.08 9.84
CA GLU A 89 -12.31 59.28 9.60
C GLU A 89 -11.67 60.22 10.64
N ASP A 90 -12.38 61.25 11.11
CA ASP A 90 -11.86 62.19 12.13
C ASP A 90 -11.72 61.56 13.53
N GLU A 91 -12.46 60.49 13.85
CA GLU A 91 -12.35 59.77 15.14
C GLU A 91 -11.29 58.65 15.15
N LYS A 92 -10.68 58.30 14.00
CA LYS A 92 -9.71 57.20 13.89
C LYS A 92 -8.24 57.62 13.98
N SER A 93 -7.93 58.90 14.19
CA SER A 93 -6.56 59.41 14.27
C SER A 93 -5.91 59.32 15.66
N GLU A 94 -6.54 58.70 16.65
CA GLU A 94 -6.00 58.57 18.01
C GLU A 94 -6.25 57.17 18.61
N PHE A 95 -5.53 56.15 18.15
CA PHE A 95 -5.24 54.98 19.00
C PHE A 95 -3.96 54.24 18.59
N ASP A 96 -3.08 54.06 19.57
CA ASP A 96 -1.75 53.43 19.55
C ASP A 96 -1.87 51.89 19.36
N PRO A 97 -0.93 51.19 18.68
CA PRO A 97 -1.08 49.80 18.32
C PRO A 97 -0.59 48.89 19.44
N ALA A 98 -1.53 48.25 20.13
CA ALA A 98 -1.25 47.10 20.98
C ALA A 98 -2.14 45.93 20.57
N ASP A 99 -1.46 44.87 20.10
CA ASP A 99 -1.88 43.48 19.99
C ASP A 99 -3.20 43.15 19.27
N GLU A 100 -3.06 42.75 18.01
CA GLU A 100 -3.66 41.52 17.49
C GLU A 100 -2.97 41.15 16.17
N ASN A 101 -2.23 40.02 16.15
CA ASN A 101 -2.40 38.99 15.13
C ASN A 101 -1.46 37.79 15.34
N VAL A 102 -2.10 36.63 15.45
CA VAL A 102 -1.52 35.29 15.41
C VAL A 102 -1.32 34.89 13.95
N SER A 103 -0.08 34.50 13.64
CA SER A 103 0.42 33.63 12.55
C SER A 103 0.09 34.00 11.09
N ASN A 104 0.97 34.81 10.49
CA ASN A 104 1.30 34.76 9.05
C ASN A 104 2.68 34.12 8.89
N ASP A 105 2.74 32.79 8.86
CA ASP A 105 3.95 32.08 8.46
C ASP A 105 3.89 31.83 6.95
N GLN A 106 4.67 32.62 6.21
CA GLN A 106 5.53 32.25 5.07
C GLN A 106 5.70 33.42 4.08
N ASP A 107 6.47 34.43 4.48
CA ASP A 107 7.01 35.47 3.59
C ASP A 107 8.55 35.52 3.72
N PHE A 108 9.23 34.38 3.56
CA PHE A 108 10.71 34.30 3.66
C PHE A 108 11.45 34.88 2.43
N TYR A 109 10.74 35.27 1.35
CA TYR A 109 11.37 35.72 0.09
C TYR A 109 11.13 37.21 -0.28
N LYS A 110 10.58 38.03 0.62
CA LYS A 110 10.18 39.40 0.28
C LYS A 110 11.29 40.47 0.28
N TYR A 111 12.53 40.11 0.63
CA TYR A 111 13.61 41.11 0.86
C TYR A 111 14.85 40.98 -0.04
N VAL A 112 14.69 40.56 -1.30
CA VAL A 112 15.79 40.61 -2.28
C VAL A 112 15.30 41.06 -3.67
N THR A 113 14.81 42.29 -3.80
CA THR A 113 14.73 42.94 -5.13
C THR A 113 14.94 44.46 -5.00
N PRO A 114 15.82 45.07 -5.83
CA PRO A 114 15.97 46.52 -5.90
C PRO A 114 14.69 47.22 -6.43
N PRO A 115 14.49 48.52 -6.15
CA PRO A 115 13.21 49.21 -6.34
C PRO A 115 12.73 49.38 -7.80
N ASP A 116 13.56 49.08 -8.81
CA ASP A 116 13.28 49.41 -10.22
C ASP A 116 13.15 48.20 -11.17
N ALA A 117 12.95 46.99 -10.64
CA ALA A 117 12.62 45.84 -11.49
C ALA A 117 11.11 45.84 -11.79
N THR A 118 10.73 46.26 -13.01
CA THR A 118 9.39 46.11 -13.57
C THR A 118 8.83 44.73 -13.24
N GLN A 119 7.70 44.70 -12.51
CA GLN A 119 7.02 43.48 -12.08
C GLN A 119 6.63 42.61 -13.29
N LYS A 120 7.51 41.70 -13.69
CA LYS A 120 7.11 40.39 -14.19
C LYS A 120 7.35 39.42 -13.05
N GLY A 121 6.41 39.41 -12.09
CA GLY A 121 6.37 38.37 -11.07
C GLY A 121 6.44 37.01 -11.77
N TYR A 122 7.32 36.14 -11.28
CA TYR A 122 7.35 34.75 -11.69
C TYR A 122 5.95 34.16 -11.45
N LYS A 123 5.34 33.60 -12.50
CA LYS A 123 4.06 32.90 -12.34
C LYS A 123 4.30 31.74 -11.39
N LYS A 124 3.56 31.70 -10.28
CA LYS A 124 3.62 30.59 -9.33
C LYS A 124 2.72 29.46 -9.84
N LEU A 125 3.20 28.22 -9.78
CA LEU A 125 2.36 27.06 -10.03
C LEU A 125 1.57 26.78 -8.76
N GLU A 126 0.25 26.74 -8.87
CA GLU A 126 -0.67 26.58 -7.74
C GLU A 126 -1.76 25.57 -8.12
N ARG A 127 -2.39 24.92 -7.15
CA ARG A 127 -3.54 24.04 -7.41
C ARG A 127 -4.83 24.84 -7.30
N LEU A 128 -5.69 24.75 -8.32
CA LEU A 128 -6.96 25.48 -8.37
C LEU A 128 -8.11 24.64 -7.83
N GLU A 129 -8.69 25.05 -6.70
CA GLU A 129 -9.74 24.30 -6.01
C GLU A 129 -11.09 24.39 -6.76
N ASN A 130 -11.42 25.56 -7.30
CA ASN A 130 -12.70 25.83 -7.95
C ASN A 130 -12.93 25.04 -9.25
N ARG A 131 -11.89 24.42 -9.82
CA ARG A 131 -11.96 23.57 -11.03
C ARG A 131 -11.43 22.16 -10.79
N LYS A 132 -11.42 21.69 -9.53
CA LYS A 132 -10.97 20.33 -9.20
C LYS A 132 -11.98 19.29 -9.69
N ILE A 133 -11.44 18.24 -10.34
CA ILE A 133 -12.14 16.95 -10.49
C ILE A 133 -11.52 15.98 -9.48
N LEU A 134 -10.19 15.94 -9.47
CA LEU A 134 -9.34 15.42 -8.41
C LEU A 134 -8.35 16.55 -8.08
N GLY A 135 -8.08 16.83 -6.80
CA GLY A 135 -6.95 17.61 -6.26
C GLY A 135 -6.57 19.01 -6.81
N GLY A 136 -7.20 19.53 -7.86
CA GLY A 136 -6.90 20.84 -8.44
C GLY A 136 -5.58 20.95 -9.24
N VAL A 137 -4.73 19.92 -9.23
CA VAL A 137 -3.37 19.94 -9.84
C VAL A 137 -3.40 20.17 -11.36
N CYS A 138 -4.21 19.41 -12.11
CA CYS A 138 -4.29 19.58 -13.56
C CYS A 138 -4.86 20.95 -13.96
N ALA A 139 -5.78 21.50 -13.16
CA ALA A 139 -6.33 22.84 -13.38
C ALA A 139 -5.25 23.91 -13.12
N GLY A 140 -4.44 23.73 -12.08
CA GLY A 140 -3.28 24.54 -11.77
C GLY A 140 -2.23 24.60 -12.87
N ILE A 141 -1.83 23.42 -13.38
CA ILE A 141 -0.89 23.28 -14.50
C ILE A 141 -1.44 23.99 -15.74
N ALA A 142 -2.72 23.82 -16.03
CA ALA A 142 -3.37 24.46 -17.17
C ALA A 142 -3.39 26.00 -17.05
N HIS A 143 -3.64 26.52 -15.86
CA HIS A 143 -3.58 27.97 -15.59
C HIS A 143 -2.17 28.53 -15.80
N TYR A 144 -1.15 27.83 -15.28
CA TYR A 144 0.25 28.21 -15.46
C TYR A 144 0.64 28.33 -16.94
N PHE A 145 0.25 27.35 -17.76
CA PHE A 145 0.54 27.31 -19.20
C PHE A 145 -0.45 28.10 -20.08
N LYS A 146 -1.51 28.69 -19.51
CA LYS A 146 -2.61 29.33 -20.26
C LYS A 146 -3.27 28.40 -21.30
N ILE A 147 -3.48 27.14 -20.94
CA ILE A 147 -4.14 26.13 -21.77
C ILE A 147 -5.46 25.72 -21.09
N ASP A 148 -6.42 25.18 -21.84
CA ASP A 148 -7.64 24.60 -21.25
C ASP A 148 -7.29 23.40 -20.33
N PRO A 149 -7.77 23.36 -19.05
CA PRO A 149 -7.63 22.23 -18.13
C PRO A 149 -8.02 20.86 -18.68
N LEU A 150 -8.83 20.82 -19.73
CA LEU A 150 -9.20 19.58 -20.39
C LEU A 150 -7.98 18.84 -20.95
N TRP A 151 -7.04 19.55 -21.56
CA TRP A 151 -5.87 18.94 -22.19
C TRP A 151 -4.88 18.39 -21.17
N THR A 152 -4.67 19.10 -20.06
CA THR A 152 -3.81 18.60 -18.97
C THR A 152 -4.42 17.37 -18.28
N ARG A 153 -5.76 17.30 -18.18
CA ARG A 153 -6.48 16.11 -17.71
C ARG A 153 -6.36 14.94 -18.69
N LEU A 154 -6.51 15.18 -19.99
CA LEU A 154 -6.35 14.17 -21.03
C LEU A 154 -4.96 13.54 -20.99
N ILE A 155 -3.92 14.38 -20.91
CA ILE A 155 -2.51 13.93 -20.84
C ILE A 155 -2.27 13.12 -19.56
N ALA A 156 -2.73 13.60 -18.40
CA ALA A 156 -2.57 12.89 -17.14
C ALA A 156 -3.24 11.50 -17.15
N ILE A 157 -4.45 11.40 -17.72
CA ILE A 157 -5.18 10.14 -17.85
C ILE A 157 -4.48 9.23 -18.86
N LEU A 158 -4.06 9.76 -20.01
CA LEU A 158 -3.36 8.97 -21.03
C LEU A 158 -2.03 8.41 -20.49
N LEU A 159 -1.29 9.18 -19.68
CA LEU A 159 -0.10 8.71 -18.97
C LEU A 159 -0.39 7.61 -17.94
N LEU A 160 -1.56 7.66 -17.30
CA LEU A 160 -2.03 6.64 -16.37
C LEU A 160 -2.29 5.30 -17.08
N PHE A 161 -2.72 5.35 -18.34
CA PHE A 161 -3.02 4.18 -19.16
C PHE A 161 -1.93 3.83 -20.19
N SER A 162 -0.87 4.64 -20.34
CA SER A 162 0.23 4.37 -21.26
C SER A 162 1.36 3.62 -20.56
N GLY A 163 1.73 2.44 -21.06
CA GLY A 163 3.02 1.81 -20.79
C GLY A 163 2.96 0.50 -19.99
N ASN A 164 3.77 -0.46 -20.45
CA ASN A 164 4.04 -1.73 -19.80
C ASN A 164 5.56 -1.79 -19.55
N LEU A 165 6.00 -1.60 -18.30
CA LEU A 165 7.40 -1.78 -17.89
C LEU A 165 7.48 -3.01 -17.00
N ARG A 166 8.37 -3.96 -17.33
CA ARG A 166 8.67 -5.12 -16.49
C ARG A 166 9.90 -4.78 -15.64
N LEU A 167 9.69 -4.51 -14.35
CA LEU A 167 10.77 -4.36 -13.38
C LEU A 167 10.63 -5.45 -12.32
N ASN A 168 11.66 -6.28 -12.20
CA ASN A 168 11.77 -7.34 -11.20
C ASN A 168 12.37 -6.71 -9.93
N TYR A 169 11.58 -6.50 -8.88
CA TYR A 169 12.08 -5.99 -7.59
C TYR A 169 12.21 -7.15 -6.60
N ALA A 170 13.43 -7.65 -6.41
CA ALA A 170 13.79 -8.78 -5.54
C ALA A 170 13.94 -8.40 -4.04
N PHE A 171 13.34 -7.29 -3.58
CA PHE A 171 13.57 -6.74 -2.23
C PHE A 171 12.39 -6.94 -1.25
N LEU A 172 11.21 -7.36 -1.73
CA LEU A 172 9.97 -7.44 -0.93
C LEU A 172 9.57 -8.87 -0.50
N ASP A 173 10.53 -9.79 -0.34
CA ASP A 173 10.31 -11.18 0.12
C ASP A 173 10.02 -11.31 1.64
N PHE A 174 9.33 -10.34 2.25
CA PHE A 174 9.03 -10.34 3.70
C PHE A 174 7.55 -10.56 4.05
N TRP A 175 6.66 -10.71 3.06
CA TRP A 175 5.20 -10.79 3.28
C TRP A 175 4.66 -12.21 3.04
N PRO A 176 3.77 -12.79 3.88
CA PRO A 176 3.28 -14.19 3.80
C PRO A 176 2.32 -14.49 2.63
N PHE A 177 2.38 -13.72 1.54
CA PHE A 177 1.59 -13.96 0.33
C PHE A 177 2.54 -14.13 -0.86
N ASP A 178 3.15 -15.32 -0.99
CA ASP A 178 4.21 -15.66 -1.95
C ASP A 178 3.80 -15.64 -3.45
N ASN A 179 2.78 -14.87 -3.86
CA ASN A 179 2.33 -14.82 -5.25
C ASN A 179 1.79 -13.46 -5.72
N PHE A 180 2.24 -12.33 -5.15
CA PHE A 180 1.82 -11.00 -5.62
C PHE A 180 2.80 -10.41 -6.65
N ARG A 181 2.58 -10.68 -7.95
CA ARG A 181 3.34 -10.03 -9.04
C ARG A 181 2.79 -8.63 -9.31
N LEU A 182 3.50 -7.59 -8.85
CA LEU A 182 3.12 -6.19 -9.04
C LEU A 182 3.65 -5.63 -10.38
N HIS A 183 2.76 -5.43 -11.35
CA HIS A 183 3.07 -4.74 -12.61
C HIS A 183 3.00 -3.21 -12.42
N LEU A 184 4.12 -2.57 -12.07
CA LEU A 184 4.21 -1.11 -11.94
C LEU A 184 4.49 -0.46 -13.31
N GLY A 185 3.43 -0.05 -14.01
CA GLY A 185 3.52 0.70 -15.28
C GLY A 185 3.86 2.19 -15.09
N PHE A 186 4.12 2.90 -16.19
CA PHE A 186 4.29 4.37 -16.22
C PHE A 186 3.12 5.12 -15.54
N GLY A 187 1.93 4.52 -15.53
CA GLY A 187 0.77 5.05 -14.81
C GLY A 187 0.91 5.11 -13.29
N PHE A 188 1.69 4.22 -12.68
CA PHE A 188 1.98 4.28 -11.25
C PHE A 188 2.83 5.50 -10.90
N PHE A 189 3.88 5.77 -11.70
CA PHE A 189 4.70 6.96 -11.54
C PHE A 189 3.92 8.25 -11.81
N ALA A 190 3.02 8.25 -12.81
CA ALA A 190 2.12 9.36 -13.05
C ALA A 190 1.18 9.61 -11.85
N ALA A 191 0.65 8.55 -11.23
CA ALA A 191 -0.18 8.66 -10.03
C ALA A 191 0.61 9.18 -8.82
N ILE A 192 1.82 8.68 -8.58
CA ILE A 192 2.70 9.21 -7.53
C ILE A 192 3.05 10.67 -7.80
N ALA A 193 3.48 11.02 -9.00
CA ALA A 193 3.83 12.39 -9.37
C ALA A 193 2.63 13.33 -9.16
N TYR A 194 1.42 12.87 -9.51
CA TYR A 194 0.19 13.60 -9.25
C TYR A 194 -0.06 13.81 -7.74
N ILE A 195 0.11 12.76 -6.92
CA ILE A 195 -0.04 12.84 -5.46
C ILE A 195 1.01 13.77 -4.85
N VAL A 196 2.26 13.70 -5.30
CA VAL A 196 3.36 14.55 -4.85
C VAL A 196 3.06 16.02 -5.19
N LEU A 197 2.66 16.31 -6.43
CA LEU A 197 2.24 17.66 -6.82
C LEU A 197 1.00 18.12 -6.03
N TRP A 198 0.07 17.22 -5.71
CA TRP A 198 -1.10 17.56 -4.90
C TRP A 198 -0.73 17.95 -3.47
N VAL A 199 0.28 17.32 -2.87
CA VAL A 199 0.77 17.62 -1.52
C VAL A 199 1.62 18.91 -1.50
N ILE A 200 2.47 19.11 -2.52
CA ILE A 200 3.43 20.24 -2.55
C ILE A 200 2.77 21.56 -2.97
N LEU A 201 1.83 21.54 -3.92
CA LEU A 201 1.33 22.78 -4.51
C LEU A 201 0.36 23.53 -3.57
N PRO A 202 0.55 24.84 -3.35
CA PRO A 202 -0.35 25.65 -2.54
C PRO A 202 -1.71 25.82 -3.24
N VAL A 203 -2.79 25.88 -2.45
CA VAL A 203 -4.17 26.06 -2.94
C VAL A 203 -4.39 27.52 -3.32
N SER A 204 -5.00 27.76 -4.47
CA SER A 204 -5.60 29.05 -4.80
C SER A 204 -7.07 28.92 -5.20
N TYR A 205 -7.83 29.95 -4.82
CA TYR A 205 -9.26 30.08 -5.04
C TYR A 205 -9.61 31.20 -6.05
N GLU A 206 -8.60 31.92 -6.54
CA GLU A 206 -8.81 33.04 -7.47
C GLU A 206 -9.21 32.56 -8.86
N LEU A 207 -10.21 33.22 -9.43
CA LEU A 207 -10.81 32.91 -10.73
C LEU A 207 -10.41 33.97 -11.75
N GLU A 208 -9.14 34.02 -12.14
CA GLU A 208 -8.75 34.78 -13.32
C GLU A 208 -9.14 34.00 -14.59
N GLU A 209 -10.36 34.21 -15.08
CA GLU A 209 -10.75 33.67 -16.38
C GLU A 209 -10.08 34.47 -17.52
N ASP A 210 -9.02 33.90 -18.12
CA ASP A 210 -8.49 34.43 -19.38
C ASP A 210 -9.53 34.21 -20.50
N LYS A 211 -10.27 35.28 -20.82
CA LYS A 211 -11.36 35.29 -21.81
C LYS A 211 -10.90 34.88 -23.22
N ASN A 212 -9.60 34.87 -23.47
CA ASN A 212 -9.00 34.54 -24.76
C ASN A 212 -8.78 33.03 -24.98
N ILE A 213 -8.99 32.18 -23.97
CA ILE A 213 -8.78 30.73 -24.12
C ILE A 213 -10.03 30.07 -24.71
N LYS A 214 -9.90 29.55 -25.94
CA LYS A 214 -10.94 28.72 -26.57
C LYS A 214 -11.13 27.44 -25.75
N LYS A 215 -12.36 27.23 -25.25
CA LYS A 215 -12.74 26.04 -24.47
C LYS A 215 -13.40 24.98 -25.34
N LEU A 216 -13.07 23.71 -25.11
CA LEU A 216 -13.71 22.60 -25.81
C LEU A 216 -15.02 22.20 -25.10
N PHE A 217 -16.13 22.31 -25.82
CA PHE A 217 -17.44 21.87 -25.34
C PHE A 217 -17.98 20.73 -26.17
N ARG A 218 -18.81 19.90 -25.54
CA ARG A 218 -19.57 18.84 -26.17
C ARG A 218 -20.87 19.42 -26.73
N ASN A 219 -21.08 19.25 -28.04
CA ASN A 219 -22.24 19.84 -28.73
C ASN A 219 -23.49 18.94 -28.54
N PRO A 220 -24.57 19.41 -27.87
CA PRO A 220 -25.80 18.64 -27.73
C PRO A 220 -26.69 18.62 -28.98
N ASP A 221 -26.56 19.62 -29.88
CA ASP A 221 -27.50 19.85 -30.99
C ASP A 221 -27.24 18.97 -32.23
N ASP A 222 -25.99 18.49 -32.39
CA ASP A 222 -25.55 17.57 -33.45
C ASP A 222 -24.81 16.35 -32.84
N LYS A 223 -25.39 15.79 -31.77
CA LYS A 223 -24.90 14.57 -31.11
C LYS A 223 -25.38 13.31 -31.85
N VAL A 224 -24.45 12.39 -32.13
CA VAL A 224 -24.75 11.01 -32.58
C VAL A 224 -24.49 10.05 -31.43
N LEU A 225 -23.27 10.10 -30.91
CA LEU A 225 -22.86 9.49 -29.65
C LEU A 225 -22.23 10.63 -28.85
N GLY A 226 -22.71 10.89 -27.63
CA GLY A 226 -22.14 11.85 -26.67
C GLY A 226 -22.06 13.34 -27.06
N GLY A 227 -21.93 13.73 -28.32
CA GLY A 227 -21.66 15.10 -28.79
C GLY A 227 -20.16 15.45 -28.91
N VAL A 228 -19.25 14.50 -28.64
CA VAL A 228 -17.79 14.73 -28.56
C VAL A 228 -17.20 15.08 -29.93
N ALA A 229 -17.50 14.29 -30.97
CA ALA A 229 -16.95 14.50 -32.30
C ALA A 229 -17.44 15.82 -32.95
N SER A 230 -18.69 16.23 -32.65
CA SER A 230 -19.24 17.52 -33.11
C SER A 230 -18.66 18.70 -32.33
N GLY A 231 -18.42 18.53 -31.02
CA GLY A 231 -17.68 19.50 -30.21
C GLY A 231 -16.24 19.70 -30.68
N LEU A 232 -15.52 18.60 -30.97
CA LEU A 232 -14.16 18.62 -31.47
C LEU A 232 -14.06 19.31 -32.85
N ALA A 233 -15.05 19.07 -33.70
CA ALA A 233 -15.16 19.72 -35.00
C ALA A 233 -15.35 21.25 -34.88
N ALA A 234 -16.24 21.70 -33.99
CA ALA A 234 -16.43 23.13 -33.71
C ALA A 234 -15.16 23.78 -33.11
N TYR A 235 -14.44 23.04 -32.28
CA TYR A 235 -13.18 23.50 -31.70
C TYR A 235 -12.07 23.67 -32.73
N PHE A 236 -11.90 22.73 -33.66
CA PHE A 236 -10.88 22.83 -34.70
C PHE A 236 -11.32 23.60 -35.96
N GLY A 237 -12.60 23.97 -36.06
CA GLY A 237 -13.14 24.64 -37.26
C GLY A 237 -13.19 23.74 -38.50
N VAL A 238 -13.34 22.43 -38.29
CA VAL A 238 -13.37 21.40 -39.35
C VAL A 238 -14.78 20.81 -39.44
N GLU A 239 -15.17 20.25 -40.60
CA GLU A 239 -16.46 19.56 -40.70
C GLU A 239 -16.54 18.33 -39.80
N VAL A 240 -17.72 18.11 -39.20
CA VAL A 240 -18.00 17.02 -38.24
C VAL A 240 -17.78 15.62 -38.84
N ILE A 241 -17.89 15.47 -40.17
CA ILE A 241 -17.71 14.19 -40.83
C ILE A 241 -16.24 13.72 -40.78
N TYR A 242 -15.27 14.64 -40.94
CA TYR A 242 -13.84 14.31 -40.92
C TYR A 242 -13.38 13.93 -39.51
N THR A 243 -13.89 14.61 -38.47
CA THR A 243 -13.57 14.24 -37.08
C THR A 243 -14.13 12.87 -36.72
N ARG A 244 -15.33 12.52 -37.19
CA ARG A 244 -15.91 11.19 -37.02
C ARG A 244 -15.09 10.11 -37.75
N LEU A 245 -14.73 10.34 -39.01
CA LEU A 245 -13.89 9.41 -39.79
C LEU A 245 -12.51 9.21 -39.17
N ALA A 246 -11.87 10.28 -38.68
CA ALA A 246 -10.57 10.19 -38.01
C ALA A 246 -10.64 9.33 -36.74
N LEU A 247 -11.68 9.49 -35.91
CA LEU A 247 -11.88 8.68 -34.70
C LEU A 247 -12.13 7.21 -35.03
N VAL A 248 -12.91 6.92 -36.08
CA VAL A 248 -13.15 5.55 -36.55
C VAL A 248 -11.87 4.92 -37.11
N LEU A 249 -11.08 5.68 -37.88
CA LEU A 249 -9.79 5.21 -38.38
C LEU A 249 -8.80 4.92 -37.25
N LEU A 250 -8.73 5.77 -36.22
CA LEU A 250 -7.93 5.53 -35.02
C LEU A 250 -8.42 4.32 -34.21
N MET A 251 -9.72 4.03 -34.23
CA MET A 251 -10.28 2.82 -33.62
C MET A 251 -9.82 1.57 -34.38
N LEU A 252 -9.78 1.61 -35.72
CA LEU A 252 -9.33 0.49 -36.56
C LEU A 252 -7.81 0.31 -36.57
N ALA A 253 -7.03 1.38 -36.42
CA ALA A 253 -5.57 1.36 -36.45
C ALA A 253 -4.90 0.82 -35.16
N GLY A 254 -5.68 0.49 -34.12
CA GLY A 254 -5.14 -0.04 -32.86
C GLY A 254 -6.05 0.09 -31.63
N GLY A 255 -7.36 0.33 -31.80
CA GLY A 255 -8.34 0.43 -30.71
C GLY A 255 -8.26 1.71 -29.87
N SER A 256 -7.21 2.52 -30.02
CA SER A 256 -7.00 3.75 -29.24
C SER A 256 -8.06 4.82 -29.49
N GLY A 257 -8.66 4.86 -30.69
CA GLY A 257 -9.75 5.78 -31.02
C GLY A 257 -10.97 5.62 -30.11
N LEU A 258 -11.30 4.39 -29.68
CA LEU A 258 -12.41 4.14 -28.75
C LEU A 258 -12.11 4.66 -27.34
N LEU A 259 -10.89 4.41 -26.85
CA LEU A 259 -10.45 4.88 -25.53
C LEU A 259 -10.38 6.40 -25.46
N ILE A 260 -9.76 7.05 -26.46
CA ILE A 260 -9.68 8.52 -26.55
C ILE A 260 -11.08 9.13 -26.57
N TYR A 261 -12.00 8.53 -27.33
CA TYR A 261 -13.38 8.97 -27.40
C TYR A 261 -14.09 8.88 -26.04
N LEU A 262 -13.94 7.76 -25.32
CA LEU A 262 -14.55 7.55 -24.00
C LEU A 262 -13.99 8.52 -22.96
N ILE A 263 -12.66 8.75 -22.97
CA ILE A 263 -12.00 9.72 -22.08
C ILE A 263 -12.52 11.13 -22.35
N LEU A 264 -12.55 11.57 -23.62
CA LEU A 264 -13.10 12.88 -23.99
C LEU A 264 -14.57 12.99 -23.60
N TRP A 265 -15.34 11.91 -23.71
CA TRP A 265 -16.76 11.90 -23.33
C TRP A 265 -17.00 12.17 -21.83
N ILE A 266 -16.11 11.68 -20.96
CA ILE A 266 -16.16 11.90 -19.50
C ILE A 266 -15.69 13.31 -19.12
N ILE A 267 -14.62 13.82 -19.75
CA ILE A 267 -13.99 15.08 -19.34
C ILE A 267 -14.66 16.32 -19.98
N THR A 268 -15.15 16.21 -21.22
CA THR A 268 -15.73 17.36 -21.94
C THR A 268 -17.11 17.72 -21.37
N PRO A 269 -17.32 18.96 -20.89
CA PRO A 269 -18.63 19.39 -20.43
C PRO A 269 -19.58 19.62 -21.61
N VAL A 270 -20.88 19.47 -21.37
CA VAL A 270 -21.94 19.80 -22.35
C VAL A 270 -22.15 21.30 -22.37
N ALA A 271 -22.21 21.91 -23.56
CA ALA A 271 -22.63 23.31 -23.70
C ALA A 271 -24.14 23.42 -23.43
N SER A 272 -24.53 23.88 -22.25
CA SER A 272 -25.95 24.00 -21.86
C SER A 272 -26.47 25.42 -22.04
N SER A 273 -25.64 26.45 -21.79
CA SER A 273 -26.02 27.86 -21.88
C SER A 273 -25.77 28.49 -23.26
N ILE A 274 -26.48 29.59 -23.57
CA ILE A 274 -26.33 30.35 -24.83
C ILE A 274 -24.89 30.87 -24.98
N THR A 275 -24.33 31.41 -23.89
CA THR A 275 -22.95 31.91 -23.84
C THR A 275 -21.93 30.81 -24.13
N GLU A 276 -22.13 29.59 -23.59
CA GLU A 276 -21.26 28.43 -23.88
C GLU A 276 -21.37 27.98 -25.34
N ARG A 277 -22.56 28.04 -25.94
CA ARG A 277 -22.76 27.71 -27.36
C ARG A 277 -22.03 28.70 -28.29
N ILE A 278 -22.06 29.99 -27.98
CA ILE A 278 -21.30 31.03 -28.71
C ILE A 278 -19.79 30.80 -28.56
N ARG A 279 -19.32 30.52 -27.34
CA ARG A 279 -17.91 30.18 -27.06
C ARG A 279 -17.46 28.92 -27.79
N MET A 280 -18.29 27.89 -27.87
CA MET A 280 -17.99 26.64 -28.59
C MET A 280 -17.80 26.88 -30.09
N LYS A 281 -18.63 27.73 -30.71
CA LYS A 281 -18.52 28.11 -32.13
C LYS A 281 -17.36 29.09 -32.38
N GLY A 282 -16.67 29.56 -31.34
CA GLY A 282 -15.56 30.51 -31.45
C GLY A 282 -15.98 31.96 -31.69
N GLY A 283 -17.25 32.28 -31.41
CA GLY A 283 -17.76 33.66 -31.49
C GLY A 283 -17.40 34.47 -30.25
N GLU A 284 -17.17 35.77 -30.45
CA GLU A 284 -17.01 36.72 -29.34
C GLU A 284 -18.34 36.97 -28.63
N ILE A 285 -18.30 37.24 -27.33
CA ILE A 285 -19.50 37.49 -26.50
C ILE A 285 -19.89 38.97 -26.67
N THR A 286 -20.46 39.32 -27.82
CA THR A 286 -21.04 40.64 -28.09
C THR A 286 -22.56 40.57 -28.02
N LEU A 287 -23.22 41.70 -27.71
CA LEU A 287 -24.68 41.78 -27.64
C LEU A 287 -25.34 41.34 -28.97
N ASP A 288 -24.70 41.64 -30.10
CA ASP A 288 -25.18 41.27 -31.44
C ASP A 288 -25.12 39.75 -31.70
N ASN A 289 -24.08 39.07 -31.20
CA ASN A 289 -23.94 37.61 -31.30
C ASN A 289 -24.92 36.87 -30.37
N ILE A 290 -25.23 37.46 -29.21
CA ILE A 290 -26.24 36.92 -28.30
C ILE A 290 -27.63 37.07 -28.92
N ASP A 291 -28.00 38.24 -29.46
CA ASP A 291 -29.31 38.48 -30.05
C ASP A 291 -29.55 37.61 -31.30
N SER A 292 -28.53 37.45 -32.17
CA SER A 292 -28.62 36.55 -33.32
C SER A 292 -28.76 35.08 -32.92
N THR A 293 -28.01 34.60 -31.92
CA THR A 293 -28.13 33.22 -31.41
C THR A 293 -29.45 33.01 -30.66
N LEU A 294 -29.99 34.04 -29.99
CA LEU A 294 -31.29 34.01 -29.33
C LEU A 294 -32.42 33.92 -30.37
N LYS A 295 -32.37 34.74 -31.43
CA LYS A 295 -33.30 34.69 -32.57
C LYS A 295 -33.25 33.35 -33.31
N GLU A 296 -32.06 32.77 -33.48
CA GLU A 296 -31.86 31.44 -34.08
C GLU A 296 -32.46 30.32 -33.20
N ASN A 297 -32.37 30.41 -31.87
CA ASN A 297 -32.99 29.43 -30.96
C ASN A 297 -34.51 29.59 -30.83
N ILE A 298 -35.04 30.82 -30.91
CA ILE A 298 -36.49 31.09 -30.85
C ILE A 298 -37.17 30.69 -32.16
N ASN A 299 -36.54 30.95 -33.30
CA ASN A 299 -37.03 30.58 -34.63
C ASN A 299 -35.96 29.77 -35.39
N PRO A 300 -35.84 28.45 -35.12
CA PRO A 300 -34.89 27.60 -35.82
C PRO A 300 -35.26 27.52 -37.30
N MET A 301 -34.34 27.94 -38.18
CA MET A 301 -34.47 27.67 -39.61
C MET A 301 -34.61 26.16 -39.84
N PRO A 302 -35.54 25.70 -40.70
CA PRO A 302 -35.69 24.28 -40.98
C PRO A 302 -34.37 23.72 -41.50
N LYS A 303 -33.81 22.70 -40.81
CA LYS A 303 -32.56 22.04 -41.20
C LYS A 303 -32.68 21.56 -42.65
N ALA A 304 -31.70 21.93 -43.49
CA ALA A 304 -31.63 21.45 -44.87
C ALA A 304 -31.76 19.91 -44.91
N PRO A 305 -32.53 19.34 -45.86
CA PRO A 305 -32.77 17.90 -45.91
C PRO A 305 -31.41 17.17 -46.02
N GLU A 306 -31.14 16.30 -45.06
CA GLU A 306 -29.92 15.49 -45.03
C GLU A 306 -29.82 14.65 -46.32
N SER A 307 -28.62 14.48 -46.87
CA SER A 307 -28.43 13.56 -48.00
C SER A 307 -28.80 12.13 -47.58
N LYS A 308 -29.49 11.39 -48.46
CA LYS A 308 -29.93 9.99 -48.17
C LYS A 308 -28.79 9.08 -47.70
N THR A 309 -27.57 9.33 -48.16
CA THR A 309 -26.36 8.61 -47.75
C THR A 309 -25.96 8.87 -46.29
N ARG A 310 -26.05 10.13 -45.82
CA ARG A 310 -25.74 10.52 -44.44
C ARG A 310 -26.76 9.94 -43.45
N GLN A 311 -28.04 9.89 -43.83
CA GLN A 311 -29.09 9.32 -43.00
C GLN A 311 -28.88 7.81 -42.77
N ILE A 312 -28.62 7.04 -43.83
CA ILE A 312 -28.43 5.57 -43.73
C ILE A 312 -27.18 5.23 -42.92
N LEU A 313 -26.06 5.92 -43.17
CA LEU A 313 -24.79 5.68 -42.49
C LEU A 313 -24.84 5.93 -40.97
N LEU A 314 -25.60 6.95 -40.53
CA LEU A 314 -25.64 7.38 -39.13
C LEU A 314 -26.73 6.70 -38.28
N THR A 315 -27.70 6.03 -38.92
CA THR A 315 -28.81 5.34 -38.24
C THR A 315 -28.35 4.31 -37.20
N PRO A 316 -27.43 3.36 -37.50
CA PRO A 316 -26.99 2.38 -36.50
C PRO A 316 -26.31 3.01 -35.27
N PHE A 317 -25.58 4.13 -35.45
CA PHE A 317 -24.93 4.84 -34.33
C PHE A 317 -25.93 5.59 -33.43
N ARG A 318 -27.01 6.13 -34.02
CA ARG A 318 -28.09 6.78 -33.25
C ARG A 318 -28.86 5.78 -32.37
N VAL A 319 -29.11 4.58 -32.88
CA VAL A 319 -29.75 3.49 -32.12
C VAL A 319 -28.89 3.06 -30.93
N ILE A 320 -27.58 2.91 -31.13
CA ILE A 320 -26.62 2.60 -30.04
C ILE A 320 -26.66 3.69 -28.95
N GLY A 321 -26.71 4.97 -29.33
CA GLY A 321 -26.82 6.08 -28.38
C GLY A 321 -28.08 6.01 -27.52
N GLN A 322 -29.24 5.71 -28.12
CA GLN A 322 -30.51 5.55 -27.39
C GLN A 322 -30.49 4.35 -26.43
N VAL A 323 -29.87 3.24 -26.82
CA VAL A 323 -29.71 2.06 -25.96
C VAL A 323 -28.81 2.37 -24.77
N ILE A 324 -27.69 3.08 -24.96
CA ILE A 324 -26.79 3.48 -23.87
C ILE A 324 -27.48 4.42 -22.88
N GLU A 325 -28.28 5.38 -23.37
CA GLU A 325 -29.03 6.31 -22.52
C GLU A 325 -30.10 5.60 -21.69
N ALA A 326 -30.81 4.62 -22.28
CA ALA A 326 -31.75 3.76 -21.58
C ALA A 326 -31.05 2.90 -20.51
N ILE A 327 -29.92 2.26 -20.85
CA ILE A 327 -29.09 1.47 -19.93
C ILE A 327 -28.59 2.34 -18.77
N GLY A 328 -28.08 3.55 -19.04
CA GLY A 328 -27.58 4.47 -18.02
C GLY A 328 -28.66 4.89 -17.03
N SER A 329 -29.88 5.17 -17.51
CA SER A 329 -31.02 5.50 -16.64
C SER A 329 -31.49 4.31 -15.78
N ALA A 330 -31.39 3.08 -16.29
CA ALA A 330 -31.72 1.86 -15.57
C ALA A 330 -30.64 1.42 -14.57
N LEU A 331 -29.36 1.67 -14.88
CA LEU A 331 -28.22 1.32 -14.03
C LEU A 331 -27.94 2.33 -12.91
N GLY A 332 -28.44 3.56 -12.98
CA GLY A 332 -28.24 4.57 -11.93
C GLY A 332 -28.60 4.07 -10.52
N PRO A 333 -29.83 3.57 -10.30
CA PRO A 333 -30.23 2.99 -9.01
C PRO A 333 -29.43 1.74 -8.61
N LEU A 334 -29.10 0.88 -9.59
CA LEU A 334 -28.28 -0.32 -9.39
C LEU A 334 -26.84 0.01 -8.98
N GLY A 335 -26.26 1.07 -9.52
CA GLY A 335 -24.90 1.52 -9.18
C GLY A 335 -24.81 2.02 -7.74
N ILE A 336 -25.82 2.77 -7.27
CA ILE A 336 -25.90 3.21 -5.87
C ILE A 336 -26.06 1.99 -4.93
N LEU A 337 -26.86 1.00 -5.32
CA LEU A 337 -27.00 -0.25 -4.59
C LEU A 337 -25.66 -1.00 -4.52
N PHE A 338 -24.95 -1.12 -5.63
CA PHE A 338 -23.64 -1.77 -5.69
C PHE A 338 -22.59 -1.08 -4.80
N LEU A 339 -22.53 0.25 -4.82
CA LEU A 339 -21.64 1.02 -3.94
C LEU A 339 -21.97 0.82 -2.45
N ASN A 340 -23.26 0.77 -2.10
CA ASN A 340 -23.69 0.46 -0.73
C ASN A 340 -23.28 -0.96 -0.31
N VAL A 341 -23.42 -1.94 -1.20
CA VAL A 341 -22.98 -3.32 -0.96
C VAL A 341 -21.46 -3.39 -0.76
N ILE A 342 -20.68 -2.75 -1.64
CA ILE A 342 -19.22 -2.67 -1.50
C ILE A 342 -18.83 -2.06 -0.16
N ARG A 343 -19.46 -0.94 0.22
CA ARG A 343 -19.19 -0.29 1.51
C ARG A 343 -19.46 -1.22 2.69
N VAL A 344 -20.56 -1.96 2.67
CA VAL A 344 -20.90 -2.92 3.75
C VAL A 344 -19.89 -4.05 3.83
N ILE A 345 -19.52 -4.64 2.69
CA ILE A 345 -18.50 -5.70 2.63
C ILE A 345 -17.16 -5.18 3.15
N PHE A 346 -16.74 -3.99 2.70
CA PHE A 346 -15.51 -3.35 3.15
C PHE A 346 -15.55 -3.06 4.66
N GLY A 347 -16.66 -2.52 5.18
CA GLY A 347 -16.85 -2.27 6.60
C GLY A 347 -16.78 -3.55 7.45
N LEU A 348 -17.41 -4.63 7.00
CA LEU A 348 -17.33 -5.95 7.65
C LEU A 348 -15.91 -6.51 7.64
N PHE A 349 -15.22 -6.42 6.50
CA PHE A 349 -13.83 -6.87 6.40
C PHE A 349 -12.92 -6.14 7.40
N VAL A 350 -13.00 -4.80 7.44
CA VAL A 350 -12.23 -3.98 8.40
C VAL A 350 -12.61 -4.33 9.84
N PHE A 351 -13.90 -4.54 10.13
CA PHE A 351 -14.36 -4.94 11.45
C PHE A 351 -13.78 -6.28 11.92
N PHE A 352 -13.84 -7.33 11.08
CA PHE A 352 -13.30 -8.65 11.42
C PHE A 352 -11.77 -8.65 11.54
N LEU A 353 -11.09 -7.86 10.72
CA LEU A 353 -9.65 -7.64 10.85
C LEU A 353 -9.30 -7.03 12.21
N GLY A 354 -10.03 -5.99 12.60
CA GLY A 354 -9.86 -5.37 13.92
C GLY A 354 -10.16 -6.34 15.07
N LEU A 355 -11.19 -7.18 14.93
CA LEU A 355 -11.55 -8.22 15.91
C LEU A 355 -10.45 -9.30 16.04
N GLY A 356 -9.83 -9.72 14.93
CA GLY A 356 -8.69 -10.62 14.99
C GLY A 356 -7.50 -10.01 15.75
N LEU A 357 -7.19 -8.73 15.47
CA LEU A 357 -6.11 -8.00 16.14
C LEU A 357 -6.36 -7.73 17.63
N THR A 358 -7.60 -7.80 18.11
CA THR A 358 -7.91 -7.67 19.54
C THR A 358 -8.04 -9.00 20.25
N ILE A 359 -8.71 -9.99 19.66
CA ILE A 359 -8.96 -11.29 20.31
C ILE A 359 -7.68 -12.12 20.38
N ALA A 360 -6.88 -12.19 19.31
CA ALA A 360 -5.67 -13.02 19.30
C ALA A 360 -4.69 -12.67 20.44
N PRO A 361 -4.27 -11.40 20.65
CA PRO A 361 -3.41 -11.05 21.78
C PRO A 361 -4.10 -11.21 23.14
N LEU A 362 -5.43 -11.05 23.22
CA LEU A 362 -6.16 -11.29 24.47
C LEU A 362 -6.13 -12.77 24.87
N VAL A 363 -6.33 -13.67 23.91
CA VAL A 363 -6.21 -15.12 24.11
C VAL A 363 -4.77 -15.48 24.46
N SER A 364 -3.79 -14.95 23.74
CA SER A 364 -2.37 -15.16 24.06
C SER A 364 -2.01 -14.70 25.47
N LEU A 365 -2.56 -13.57 25.93
CA LEU A 365 -2.36 -13.08 27.29
C LEU A 365 -3.02 -13.99 28.33
N ALA A 366 -4.25 -14.44 28.08
CA ALA A 366 -4.95 -15.37 28.96
C ALA A 366 -4.21 -16.72 29.08
N LEU A 367 -3.65 -17.21 27.96
CA LEU A 367 -2.79 -18.39 27.94
C LEU A 367 -1.51 -18.18 28.74
N TYR A 368 -0.80 -17.06 28.54
CA TYR A 368 0.39 -16.73 29.30
C TYR A 368 0.13 -16.65 30.82
N MET A 369 -1.05 -16.17 31.22
CA MET A 369 -1.47 -16.09 32.63
C MET A 369 -1.92 -17.42 33.23
N GLY A 370 -1.97 -18.51 32.44
CA GLY A 370 -2.43 -19.82 32.91
C GLY A 370 -3.93 -19.87 33.23
N VAL A 371 -4.75 -19.04 32.56
CA VAL A 371 -6.21 -19.02 32.77
C VAL A 371 -6.87 -20.33 32.28
N PHE A 372 -6.28 -20.96 31.27
CA PHE A 372 -6.74 -22.24 30.72
C PHE A 372 -5.92 -23.41 31.30
N THR A 373 -6.58 -24.51 31.63
CA THR A 373 -5.95 -25.70 32.22
C THR A 373 -5.16 -26.54 31.20
N ASN A 374 -4.17 -27.29 31.68
CA ASN A 374 -3.15 -28.02 30.90
C ASN A 374 -3.66 -28.94 29.79
N ASP A 375 -4.87 -29.49 29.90
CA ASP A 375 -5.41 -30.42 28.89
C ASP A 375 -6.00 -29.70 27.66
N ASP A 376 -6.46 -28.44 27.81
CA ASP A 376 -7.19 -27.73 26.74
C ASP A 376 -6.25 -27.03 25.73
N TYR A 377 -5.02 -26.65 26.11
CA TYR A 377 -4.10 -25.90 25.25
C TYR A 377 -3.00 -26.73 24.60
N ARG A 378 -2.67 -27.92 25.13
CA ARG A 378 -1.71 -28.85 24.49
C ARG A 378 -2.14 -29.23 23.07
N VAL A 379 -3.46 -29.33 22.86
CA VAL A 379 -4.08 -29.60 21.55
C VAL A 379 -3.98 -28.42 20.57
N LEU A 380 -3.92 -27.17 21.07
CA LEU A 380 -3.89 -25.97 20.21
C LEU A 380 -2.46 -25.56 19.81
N MET A 381 -1.47 -25.84 20.65
CA MET A 381 -0.10 -25.34 20.52
C MET A 381 0.94 -26.45 20.26
N ASP A 382 0.51 -27.64 19.81
CA ASP A 382 1.39 -28.75 19.42
C ASP A 382 2.48 -29.06 20.46
N ASN A 383 2.08 -29.20 21.74
CA ASN A 383 2.99 -29.43 22.88
C ASN A 383 4.14 -28.41 23.07
N PHE A 384 4.01 -27.19 22.57
CA PHE A 384 5.00 -26.14 22.81
C PHE A 384 5.23 -25.89 24.32
N PRO A 385 6.49 -25.91 24.82
CA PRO A 385 6.77 -25.82 26.25
C PRO A 385 6.65 -24.38 26.77
N VAL A 386 5.41 -23.90 26.94
CA VAL A 386 5.08 -22.52 27.34
C VAL A 386 5.79 -22.12 28.64
N GLU A 387 5.97 -23.04 29.59
CA GLU A 387 6.63 -22.78 30.88
C GLU A 387 8.10 -22.32 30.74
N LEU A 388 8.85 -22.87 29.77
CA LEU A 388 10.24 -22.48 29.52
C LEU A 388 10.37 -21.02 29.04
N PHE A 389 9.36 -20.55 28.29
CA PHE A 389 9.31 -19.21 27.72
C PHE A 389 8.61 -18.20 28.64
N SER A 390 7.63 -18.63 29.43
CA SER A 390 6.96 -17.75 30.40
C SER A 390 7.89 -17.29 31.52
N ASN A 391 8.86 -18.12 31.92
CA ASN A 391 9.90 -17.72 32.86
C ASN A 391 10.94 -16.76 32.26
N LEU A 392 11.08 -16.73 30.94
CA LEU A 392 11.98 -15.83 30.23
C LEU A 392 11.36 -14.44 30.03
N ILE A 393 10.09 -14.40 29.65
CA ILE A 393 9.42 -13.17 29.22
C ILE A 393 8.70 -12.56 30.43
N PRO A 394 9.05 -11.35 30.89
CA PRO A 394 8.38 -10.73 32.02
C PRO A 394 6.94 -10.34 31.64
N ILE A 395 6.01 -10.49 32.59
CA ILE A 395 4.58 -10.20 32.41
C ILE A 395 4.30 -8.80 31.83
N TRP A 396 5.07 -7.79 32.25
CA TRP A 396 4.93 -6.42 31.76
C TRP A 396 5.26 -6.28 30.28
N LEU A 397 6.20 -7.08 29.76
CA LEU A 397 6.49 -7.10 28.32
C LEU A 397 5.34 -7.74 27.54
N VAL A 398 4.74 -8.82 28.05
CA VAL A 398 3.59 -9.47 27.42
C VAL A 398 2.38 -8.54 27.39
N ILE A 399 2.10 -7.86 28.50
CA ILE A 399 1.04 -6.84 28.58
C ILE A 399 1.33 -5.71 27.59
N GLY A 400 2.53 -5.14 27.60
CA GLY A 400 2.94 -4.09 26.66
C GLY A 400 2.75 -4.51 25.20
N ALA A 401 3.26 -5.68 24.83
CA ALA A 401 3.16 -6.23 23.47
C ALA A 401 1.70 -6.53 23.07
N SER A 402 0.88 -7.03 23.98
CA SER A 402 -0.54 -7.30 23.73
C SER A 402 -1.29 -6.00 23.45
N PHE A 403 -1.10 -4.98 24.28
CA PHE A 403 -1.79 -3.69 24.12
C PHE A 403 -1.29 -2.88 22.91
N LEU A 404 -0.05 -3.09 22.46
CA LEU A 404 0.44 -2.55 21.18
C LEU A 404 -0.39 -3.02 19.98
N LEU A 405 -0.99 -4.21 20.05
CA LEU A 405 -1.86 -4.76 19.02
C LEU A 405 -3.35 -4.47 19.30
N ILE A 406 -3.78 -4.60 20.56
CA ILE A 406 -5.18 -4.39 20.96
C ILE A 406 -5.63 -2.94 20.69
N ILE A 407 -4.81 -1.93 21.00
CA ILE A 407 -5.21 -0.52 20.84
C ILE A 407 -5.49 -0.17 19.37
N PRO A 408 -4.58 -0.44 18.41
CA PRO A 408 -4.87 -0.31 16.99
C PRO A 408 -6.06 -1.19 16.55
N GLY A 409 -6.16 -2.42 17.05
CA GLY A 409 -7.29 -3.32 16.77
C GLY A 409 -8.64 -2.69 17.14
N ILE A 410 -8.76 -2.07 18.32
CA ILE A 410 -9.97 -1.35 18.75
C ILE A 410 -10.27 -0.18 17.83
N ILE A 411 -9.26 0.60 17.42
CA ILE A 411 -9.44 1.72 16.48
C ILE A 411 -9.97 1.19 15.14
N ILE A 412 -9.42 0.09 14.64
CA ILE A 412 -9.85 -0.55 13.38
C ILE A 412 -11.29 -1.08 13.49
N ILE A 413 -11.67 -1.69 14.63
CA ILE A 413 -13.05 -2.09 14.90
C ILE A 413 -13.99 -0.87 14.81
N LEU A 414 -13.63 0.24 15.47
CA LEU A 414 -14.42 1.48 15.45
C LEU A 414 -14.49 2.08 14.03
N LEU A 415 -13.42 1.98 13.24
CA LEU A 415 -13.43 2.38 11.83
C LEU A 415 -14.37 1.50 10.99
N GLY A 416 -14.32 0.18 11.16
CA GLY A 416 -15.24 -0.76 10.49
C GLY A 416 -16.70 -0.45 10.82
N LEU A 417 -17.00 -0.25 12.11
CA LEU A 417 -18.34 0.16 12.57
C LEU A 417 -18.75 1.55 12.06
N SER A 418 -17.81 2.49 11.95
CA SER A 418 -18.03 3.84 11.40
C SER A 418 -18.45 3.77 9.93
N VAL A 419 -17.80 2.92 9.12
CA VAL A 419 -18.15 2.67 7.72
C VAL A 419 -19.54 2.03 7.59
N LEU A 420 -19.88 1.07 8.46
CA LEU A 420 -21.18 0.40 8.47
C LEU A 420 -22.32 1.35 8.86
N MET A 421 -22.11 2.19 9.88
CA MET A 421 -23.11 3.12 10.40
C MET A 421 -23.16 4.47 9.68
N GLN A 422 -22.23 4.74 8.76
CA GLN A 422 -22.09 6.03 8.06
C GLN A 422 -21.94 7.22 9.03
N LYS A 423 -21.31 6.98 10.17
CA LYS A 423 -21.11 7.98 11.23
C LYS A 423 -19.73 7.81 11.83
N ASN A 424 -19.01 8.91 11.98
CA ASN A 424 -17.71 8.86 12.65
C ASN A 424 -17.91 8.55 14.15
N LEU A 425 -17.37 7.42 14.60
CA LEU A 425 -17.39 7.00 16.01
C LEU A 425 -16.15 7.47 16.78
N ILE A 426 -15.10 7.90 16.07
CA ILE A 426 -13.82 8.24 16.67
C ILE A 426 -13.77 9.75 16.91
N GLY A 427 -13.96 10.14 18.18
CA GLY A 427 -13.73 11.51 18.61
C GLY A 427 -12.25 11.81 18.82
N SER A 428 -11.82 13.06 18.58
CA SER A 428 -10.42 13.46 18.71
C SER A 428 -9.83 13.17 20.09
N ARG A 429 -10.62 13.35 21.17
CA ARG A 429 -10.20 13.05 22.55
C ARG A 429 -9.85 11.58 22.75
N PHE A 430 -10.67 10.67 22.20
CA PHE A 430 -10.40 9.24 22.26
C PHE A 430 -9.11 8.90 21.50
N GLY A 431 -8.92 9.48 20.31
CA GLY A 431 -7.71 9.29 19.52
C GLY A 431 -6.42 9.67 20.27
N PHE A 432 -6.41 10.82 20.95
CA PHE A 432 -5.24 11.24 21.75
C PHE A 432 -4.99 10.35 22.97
N VAL A 433 -6.05 9.90 23.66
CA VAL A 433 -5.92 8.97 24.79
C VAL A 433 -5.38 7.62 24.32
N ALA A 434 -5.92 7.08 23.23
CA ALA A 434 -5.45 5.83 22.64
C ALA A 434 -3.99 5.93 22.19
N LEU A 435 -3.60 7.04 21.55
CA LEU A 435 -2.21 7.29 21.15
C LEU A 435 -1.27 7.37 22.36
N GLY A 436 -1.68 8.08 23.43
CA GLY A 436 -0.90 8.16 24.66
C GLY A 436 -0.68 6.80 25.32
N LEU A 437 -1.73 5.97 25.40
CA LEU A 437 -1.63 4.60 25.91
C LEU A 437 -0.75 3.71 25.02
N TRP A 438 -0.89 3.84 23.70
CA TRP A 438 -0.08 3.07 22.75
C TRP A 438 1.40 3.41 22.86
N LEU A 439 1.75 4.70 22.94
CA LEU A 439 3.14 5.15 23.15
C LEU A 439 3.71 4.70 24.49
N LEU A 440 2.87 4.63 25.54
CA LEU A 440 3.27 4.05 26.82
C LEU A 440 3.63 2.57 26.66
N CYS A 441 2.83 1.79 25.94
CA CYS A 441 3.14 0.39 25.65
C CYS A 441 4.44 0.24 24.84
N VAL A 442 4.68 1.12 23.85
CA VAL A 442 5.95 1.17 23.11
C VAL A 442 7.11 1.39 24.07
N GLY A 443 6.99 2.35 25.00
CA GLY A 443 8.01 2.65 26.00
C GLY A 443 8.33 1.46 26.91
N ILE A 444 7.30 0.71 27.37
CA ILE A 444 7.49 -0.51 28.16
C ILE A 444 8.28 -1.55 27.37
N CYS A 445 7.91 -1.82 26.12
CA CYS A 445 8.61 -2.77 25.27
C CYS A 445 10.05 -2.34 24.99
N ALA A 446 10.27 -1.07 24.65
CA ALA A 446 11.59 -0.50 24.39
C ALA A 446 12.54 -0.62 25.59
N PHE A 447 12.01 -0.53 26.81
CA PHE A 447 12.81 -0.71 28.03
C PHE A 447 13.07 -2.19 28.37
N GLN A 448 12.06 -3.06 28.22
CA GLN A 448 12.15 -4.47 28.65
C GLN A 448 12.93 -5.36 27.68
N ILE A 449 12.78 -5.16 26.37
CA ILE A 449 13.43 -6.01 25.35
C ILE A 449 14.95 -6.04 25.51
N PRO A 450 15.67 -4.90 25.67
CA PRO A 450 17.12 -4.93 25.87
C PRO A 450 17.57 -5.70 27.11
N LEU A 451 16.77 -5.70 28.18
CA LEU A 451 17.09 -6.45 29.41
C LEU A 451 17.07 -7.96 29.16
N ILE A 452 16.14 -8.44 28.34
CA ILE A 452 16.05 -9.84 27.93
C ILE A 452 17.20 -10.18 27.00
N VAL A 453 17.44 -9.36 25.97
CA VAL A 453 18.55 -9.57 25.03
C VAL A 453 19.90 -9.66 25.75
N ALA A 454 20.10 -8.85 26.81
CA ALA A 454 21.29 -8.92 27.64
C ALA A 454 21.49 -10.27 28.36
N GLN A 455 20.42 -11.06 28.57
CA GLN A 455 20.52 -12.42 29.13
C GLN A 455 21.09 -13.45 28.14
N PHE A 456 21.17 -13.11 26.84
CA PHE A 456 21.69 -13.98 25.76
C PHE A 456 23.04 -13.52 25.20
N LYS A 457 23.71 -12.59 25.90
CA LYS A 457 24.89 -11.88 25.42
C LYS A 457 26.09 -12.80 25.15
N GLU A 458 26.35 -13.73 26.06
CA GLU A 458 27.48 -14.64 26.00
C GLU A 458 26.99 -16.07 25.75
N GLU A 459 27.84 -16.90 25.19
CA GLU A 459 27.58 -18.30 24.89
C GLU A 459 28.74 -19.17 25.36
N ASN A 460 28.46 -20.44 25.67
CA ASN A 460 29.49 -21.38 26.06
C ASN A 460 29.09 -22.83 25.76
N TRP A 461 30.10 -23.70 25.72
CA TRP A 461 29.94 -25.13 25.48
C TRP A 461 30.47 -25.93 26.68
N HIS A 462 29.71 -26.94 27.10
CA HIS A 462 30.17 -27.96 28.01
C HIS A 462 30.35 -29.27 27.24
N LYS A 463 31.58 -29.79 27.21
CA LYS A 463 31.93 -30.99 26.45
C LYS A 463 32.20 -32.15 27.39
N MET A 464 31.62 -33.30 27.09
CA MET A 464 31.83 -34.55 27.80
C MET A 464 32.17 -35.66 26.80
N GLU A 465 33.05 -36.58 27.17
CA GLU A 465 33.46 -37.70 26.33
C GLU A 465 33.32 -39.01 27.09
N TYR A 466 32.59 -39.96 26.50
CA TYR A 466 32.27 -41.24 27.10
C TYR A 466 32.76 -42.38 26.20
N PRO A 467 33.66 -43.25 26.69
CA PRO A 467 33.99 -44.48 25.98
C PRO A 467 32.80 -45.45 26.06
N LEU A 468 32.36 -45.95 24.91
CA LEU A 468 31.22 -46.86 24.82
C LEU A 468 31.68 -48.32 24.93
N PRO A 469 31.18 -49.11 25.91
CA PRO A 469 31.55 -50.50 26.09
C PRO A 469 30.81 -51.37 25.06
N ILE A 470 31.42 -51.57 23.89
CA ILE A 470 30.79 -52.31 22.78
C ILE A 470 31.50 -53.65 22.59
N THR A 471 30.71 -54.74 22.49
CA THR A 471 31.22 -56.09 22.23
C THR A 471 31.76 -56.24 20.80
N ASP A 472 32.62 -57.23 20.57
CA ASP A 472 33.12 -57.56 19.22
C ASP A 472 31.97 -58.02 18.32
N GLY A 473 31.63 -57.22 17.30
CA GLY A 473 30.50 -57.48 16.40
C GLY A 473 30.19 -56.30 15.47
N ILE A 474 29.14 -56.44 14.66
CA ILE A 474 28.58 -55.32 13.87
C ILE A 474 27.72 -54.50 14.81
N MET A 475 28.04 -53.21 14.95
CA MET A 475 27.30 -52.29 15.79
C MET A 475 25.99 -51.87 15.10
N ILE A 476 24.90 -51.75 15.85
CA ILE A 476 23.61 -51.27 15.32
C ILE A 476 23.28 -49.94 16.00
N LEU A 477 23.06 -48.91 15.19
CA LEU A 477 22.70 -47.57 15.63
C LEU A 477 21.23 -47.33 15.35
N ARG A 478 20.47 -47.04 16.39
CA ARG A 478 19.05 -46.76 16.30
C ARG A 478 18.63 -45.58 17.15
N MET A 479 17.48 -45.02 16.83
CA MET A 479 16.87 -43.94 17.60
C MET A 479 15.60 -44.43 18.30
N ASN A 480 15.40 -44.00 19.54
CA ASN A 480 14.16 -44.12 20.29
C ASN A 480 13.38 -42.80 20.16
N PRO A 481 12.24 -42.78 19.46
CA PRO A 481 11.44 -41.57 19.27
C PRO A 481 10.80 -41.12 20.59
N ILE A 482 10.75 -39.81 20.82
CA ILE A 482 10.11 -39.22 22.01
C ILE A 482 8.69 -38.76 21.63
N SER A 483 7.73 -39.70 21.66
CA SER A 483 6.31 -39.45 21.32
C SER A 483 6.08 -38.85 19.91
N GLU A 484 4.86 -38.97 19.37
CA GLU A 484 4.56 -38.68 17.95
C GLU A 484 4.49 -37.17 17.58
N GLU A 485 4.96 -36.25 18.43
CA GLU A 485 4.75 -34.79 18.23
C GLU A 485 6.04 -33.97 18.26
N SER A 486 6.02 -32.85 17.53
CA SER A 486 7.20 -32.07 17.16
C SER A 486 7.97 -31.54 18.38
N SER A 487 9.13 -32.13 18.64
CA SER A 487 9.89 -31.90 19.86
C SER A 487 10.87 -30.74 19.70
N PHE A 488 10.72 -29.69 20.51
CA PHE A 488 11.61 -28.50 20.50
C PHE A 488 13.07 -28.81 20.90
N ASN A 489 13.32 -30.00 21.47
CA ASN A 489 14.55 -30.46 22.10
C ASN A 489 15.27 -31.56 21.31
N THR A 490 15.12 -31.64 19.99
CA THR A 490 15.81 -32.64 19.15
C THR A 490 17.33 -32.52 19.24
N VAL A 491 18.02 -33.65 19.31
CA VAL A 491 19.49 -33.69 19.26
C VAL A 491 20.02 -33.69 17.84
N ASN A 492 21.25 -33.22 17.64
CA ASN A 492 21.97 -33.39 16.38
C ASN A 492 23.04 -34.44 16.55
N LEU A 493 22.91 -35.58 15.86
CA LEU A 493 23.91 -36.64 15.84
C LEU A 493 24.78 -36.52 14.59
N LYS A 494 26.09 -36.49 14.78
CA LYS A 494 27.09 -36.63 13.72
C LYS A 494 27.90 -37.89 14.00
N ILE A 495 28.08 -38.73 12.99
CA ILE A 495 28.94 -39.91 13.09
C ILE A 495 30.20 -39.63 12.27
N GLU A 496 31.36 -39.89 12.86
CA GLU A 496 32.65 -39.68 12.21
C GLU A 496 33.65 -40.79 12.51
N GLY A 497 34.59 -40.99 11.59
CA GLY A 497 35.68 -41.95 11.75
C GLY A 497 36.79 -41.39 12.64
N THR A 498 37.38 -42.23 13.50
CA THR A 498 38.57 -41.90 14.30
C THR A 498 39.68 -42.94 14.11
N SER A 499 40.92 -42.52 14.33
CA SER A 499 42.08 -43.41 14.44
C SER A 499 42.16 -44.14 15.78
N ASP A 500 41.34 -43.77 16.76
CA ASP A 500 41.30 -44.39 18.07
C ASP A 500 40.77 -45.82 18.01
N THR A 501 41.05 -46.62 19.05
CA THR A 501 40.65 -48.03 19.11
C THR A 501 39.29 -48.25 19.76
N VAL A 502 38.80 -47.26 20.49
CA VAL A 502 37.54 -47.34 21.26
C VAL A 502 36.51 -46.44 20.60
N VAL A 503 35.26 -46.87 20.61
CA VAL A 503 34.15 -46.03 20.13
C VAL A 503 33.85 -45.00 21.22
N MET A 504 33.92 -43.73 20.85
CA MET A 504 33.72 -42.61 21.78
C MET A 504 32.44 -41.88 21.42
N LEU A 505 31.67 -41.50 22.44
CA LEU A 505 30.56 -40.56 22.31
C LEU A 505 30.98 -39.24 22.94
N ARG A 506 31.12 -38.19 22.14
CA ARG A 506 31.30 -36.82 22.62
C ARG A 506 29.95 -36.10 22.61
N GLU A 507 29.62 -35.51 23.75
CA GLU A 507 28.42 -34.70 23.96
C GLU A 507 28.83 -33.25 24.14
N ASP A 508 28.43 -32.40 23.20
CA ASP A 508 28.68 -30.96 23.20
C ASP A 508 27.37 -30.23 23.55
N PHE A 509 27.22 -29.87 24.83
CA PHE A 509 26.11 -29.10 25.35
C PHE A 509 26.33 -27.60 25.16
N PHE A 510 25.35 -26.90 24.58
CA PHE A 510 25.41 -25.46 24.32
C PHE A 510 24.32 -24.72 25.09
N SER A 511 24.66 -23.54 25.61
CA SER A 511 23.67 -22.60 26.14
C SER A 511 24.21 -21.17 26.11
N ARG A 512 23.30 -20.20 26.11
CA ARG A 512 23.59 -18.77 26.29
C ARG A 512 23.41 -18.33 27.75
N GLY A 513 23.94 -17.15 28.07
CA GLY A 513 23.82 -16.51 29.38
C GLY A 513 24.32 -15.06 29.37
N LYS A 514 24.14 -14.35 30.50
CA LYS A 514 24.65 -12.97 30.63
C LYS A 514 26.18 -12.93 30.69
N THR A 515 26.78 -13.99 31.22
CA THR A 515 28.24 -14.18 31.34
C THR A 515 28.64 -15.58 30.88
N LYS A 516 29.91 -15.76 30.48
CA LYS A 516 30.42 -17.09 30.08
C LYS A 516 30.30 -18.15 31.18
N ALA A 517 30.44 -17.75 32.44
CA ALA A 517 30.30 -18.65 33.59
C ALA A 517 28.84 -19.12 33.77
N GLU A 518 27.89 -18.20 33.61
CA GLU A 518 26.46 -18.52 33.65
C GLU A 518 26.05 -19.39 32.46
N ALA A 519 26.50 -19.07 31.24
CA ALA A 519 26.28 -19.89 30.06
C ALA A 519 26.79 -21.33 30.24
N MET A 520 27.97 -21.51 30.87
CA MET A 520 28.51 -22.82 31.20
C MET A 520 27.64 -23.58 32.21
N ASN A 521 27.16 -22.89 33.25
CA ASN A 521 26.29 -23.52 34.25
C ASN A 521 24.95 -23.94 33.65
N ASN A 522 24.38 -23.13 32.74
CA ASN A 522 23.16 -23.47 32.03
C ASN A 522 23.38 -24.69 31.11
N ALA A 523 24.51 -24.77 30.40
CA ALA A 523 24.85 -25.91 29.55
C ALA A 523 24.96 -27.22 30.36
N LYS A 524 25.48 -27.15 31.60
CA LYS A 524 25.58 -28.31 32.51
C LYS A 524 24.23 -28.84 33.02
N MET A 525 23.16 -28.04 32.93
CA MET A 525 21.82 -28.47 33.36
C MET A 525 21.12 -29.34 32.31
N ILE A 526 21.62 -29.35 31.08
CA ILE A 526 21.07 -30.18 30.00
C ILE A 526 21.50 -31.63 30.26
N GLY A 527 20.52 -32.53 30.32
CA GLY A 527 20.75 -33.96 30.47
C GLY A 527 20.45 -34.70 29.16
N TYR A 528 21.18 -35.78 28.87
CA TYR A 528 20.90 -36.65 27.74
C TYR A 528 20.96 -38.11 28.16
N ASN A 529 20.05 -38.91 27.59
CA ASN A 529 19.96 -40.33 27.86
C ASN A 529 20.20 -41.12 26.58
N TYR A 530 20.97 -42.20 26.70
CA TYR A 530 21.16 -43.20 25.67
C TYR A 530 21.32 -44.57 26.34
N THR A 531 21.02 -45.64 25.61
CA THR A 531 21.19 -47.01 26.11
C THR A 531 22.13 -47.80 25.22
N VAL A 532 23.03 -48.55 25.86
CA VAL A 532 23.98 -49.46 25.20
C VAL A 532 23.68 -50.87 25.67
N LEU A 533 23.24 -51.73 24.74
CA LEU A 533 22.98 -53.14 24.98
C LEU A 533 23.83 -53.96 24.00
N ASP A 534 24.92 -54.54 24.50
CA ASP A 534 25.90 -55.33 23.74
C ASP A 534 26.51 -54.61 22.53
N SER A 535 25.86 -54.71 21.36
CA SER A 535 26.27 -54.08 20.10
C SER A 535 25.25 -53.05 19.59
N ILE A 536 24.14 -52.85 20.31
CA ILE A 536 23.07 -51.93 19.93
C ILE A 536 23.20 -50.65 20.75
N ILE A 537 23.28 -49.52 20.07
CA ILE A 537 23.23 -48.19 20.66
C ILE A 537 21.90 -47.57 20.29
N THR A 538 21.13 -47.21 21.31
CA THR A 538 19.86 -46.51 21.16
C THR A 538 20.02 -45.08 21.67
N PHE A 539 19.89 -44.12 20.75
CA PHE A 539 19.88 -42.69 21.04
C PHE A 539 18.45 -42.22 21.25
N ASP A 540 18.19 -41.45 22.30
CA ASP A 540 16.90 -40.74 22.40
C ASP A 540 16.88 -39.58 21.41
N GLU A 541 15.71 -39.33 20.79
CA GLU A 541 15.50 -38.28 19.78
C GLU A 541 15.79 -36.86 20.31
N GLY A 542 15.54 -36.63 21.59
CA GLY A 542 15.69 -35.34 22.25
C GLY A 542 16.38 -35.42 23.62
N TYR A 543 16.80 -34.26 24.12
CA TYR A 543 17.46 -34.14 25.43
C TYR A 543 16.47 -33.81 26.56
N ASP A 544 16.79 -34.18 27.80
CA ASP A 544 15.91 -33.95 28.95
C ASP A 544 15.89 -32.46 29.32
N ILE A 545 14.68 -31.89 29.32
CA ILE A 545 14.40 -30.49 29.67
C ILE A 545 13.84 -30.32 31.08
N SER A 546 13.62 -31.41 31.83
CA SER A 546 12.97 -31.39 33.16
C SER A 546 13.75 -30.58 34.20
N ASN A 547 15.09 -30.57 34.08
CA ASN A 547 15.97 -29.83 34.97
C ASN A 547 16.22 -28.38 34.52
N ILE A 548 15.61 -27.95 33.40
CA ILE A 548 15.80 -26.63 32.79
C ILE A 548 14.61 -25.74 33.15
N SER A 549 14.87 -24.65 33.87
CA SER A 549 13.82 -23.72 34.30
C SER A 549 13.55 -22.58 33.32
N THR A 550 14.51 -22.23 32.47
CA THR A 550 14.43 -21.08 31.55
C THR A 550 15.05 -21.39 30.21
N PHE A 551 14.42 -20.93 29.13
CA PHE A 551 15.00 -21.02 27.80
C PHE A 551 16.22 -20.09 27.63
N ARG A 552 17.31 -20.65 27.09
CA ARG A 552 18.62 -19.99 26.87
C ARG A 552 19.30 -20.46 25.58
N ASP A 553 18.52 -20.79 24.54
CA ASP A 553 19.03 -21.34 23.27
C ASP A 553 19.83 -22.63 23.49
N GLN A 554 19.29 -23.52 24.33
CA GLN A 554 19.92 -24.79 24.65
C GLN A 554 19.98 -25.69 23.42
N ARG A 555 21.13 -26.33 23.19
CA ARG A 555 21.32 -27.31 22.11
C ARG A 555 22.24 -28.43 22.56
N LEU A 556 22.07 -29.59 21.97
CA LEU A 556 22.95 -30.74 22.17
C LEU A 556 23.42 -31.29 20.82
N ASN A 557 24.74 -31.32 20.64
CA ASN A 557 25.37 -31.99 19.52
C ASN A 557 26.08 -33.25 20.02
N LEU A 558 25.75 -34.38 19.41
CA LEU A 558 26.35 -35.67 19.68
C LEU A 558 27.32 -35.99 18.55
N PHE A 559 28.53 -36.41 18.91
CA PHE A 559 29.54 -36.90 17.97
C PHE A 559 29.87 -38.34 18.35
N LEU A 560 29.45 -39.27 17.48
CA LEU A 560 29.81 -40.67 17.61
C LEU A 560 31.06 -40.94 16.79
N GLU A 561 32.19 -41.09 17.46
CA GLU A 561 33.49 -41.36 16.86
C GLU A 561 33.70 -42.88 16.79
N ILE A 562 33.70 -43.43 15.58
CA ILE A 562 33.84 -44.86 15.31
C ILE A 562 35.25 -45.15 14.77
N PRO A 563 36.00 -46.10 15.36
CA PRO A 563 37.29 -46.54 14.84
C PRO A 563 37.23 -46.95 13.37
N TYR A 564 38.26 -46.62 12.61
CA TYR A 564 38.38 -47.05 11.21
C TYR A 564 38.23 -48.58 11.08
N GLU A 565 37.61 -49.01 9.97
CA GLU A 565 37.32 -50.41 9.63
C GLU A 565 36.35 -51.14 10.58
N LYS A 566 35.79 -50.46 11.60
CA LYS A 566 34.76 -51.05 12.46
C LYS A 566 33.39 -51.02 11.73
N PRO A 567 32.76 -52.19 11.48
CA PRO A 567 31.49 -52.23 10.77
C PRO A 567 30.30 -51.85 11.66
N PHE A 568 29.34 -51.12 11.11
CA PHE A 568 28.12 -50.73 11.78
C PHE A 568 26.93 -50.61 10.81
N ILE A 569 25.71 -50.65 11.35
CA ILE A 569 24.44 -50.50 10.63
C ILE A 569 23.73 -49.27 11.22
N MET A 570 23.14 -48.47 10.34
CA MET A 570 22.27 -47.34 10.71
C MET A 570 20.83 -47.71 10.40
N GLU A 571 19.97 -47.75 11.42
CA GLU A 571 18.53 -47.86 11.21
C GLU A 571 17.96 -46.57 10.59
N ARG A 572 16.85 -46.70 9.87
CA ARG A 572 16.17 -45.53 9.28
C ARG A 572 15.67 -44.54 10.33
N SER A 573 15.33 -45.02 11.53
CA SER A 573 14.95 -44.17 12.67
C SER A 573 16.02 -43.12 12.99
N LEU A 574 17.30 -43.43 12.75
CA LEU A 574 18.42 -42.52 13.02
C LEU A 574 18.43 -41.27 12.13
N LEU A 575 17.78 -41.31 10.95
CA LEU A 575 17.78 -40.22 9.98
C LEU A 575 17.17 -38.92 10.52
N GLU A 576 16.27 -39.02 11.51
CA GLU A 576 15.61 -37.86 12.12
C GLU A 576 16.60 -36.96 12.86
N ILE A 577 17.58 -37.54 13.55
CA ILE A 577 18.62 -36.82 14.31
C ILE A 577 19.98 -36.75 13.59
N LEU A 578 20.20 -37.59 12.57
CA LEU A 578 21.48 -37.66 11.87
C LEU A 578 21.72 -36.41 11.00
N ARG A 579 22.87 -35.76 11.18
CA ARG A 579 23.30 -34.56 10.45
C ARG A 579 24.73 -34.73 9.95
N ASN A 580 25.04 -34.13 8.81
CA ASN A 580 26.40 -34.01 8.26
C ASN A 580 27.22 -35.33 8.15
N THR A 581 26.54 -36.48 8.05
CA THR A 581 27.15 -37.81 7.96
C THR A 581 26.94 -38.43 6.58
N ILE A 582 25.70 -38.58 6.12
CA ILE A 582 25.37 -39.29 4.87
C ILE A 582 25.75 -38.46 3.63
N TYR A 583 25.06 -37.34 3.40
CA TYR A 583 25.24 -36.49 2.21
C TYR A 583 26.67 -35.97 2.03
N ARG A 584 27.35 -35.67 3.14
CA ARG A 584 28.74 -35.18 3.09
C ARG A 584 29.70 -36.22 2.52
N ASN A 585 29.38 -37.51 2.66
CA ASN A 585 30.14 -38.61 2.10
C ASN A 585 29.58 -39.07 0.73
N GLY A 586 28.66 -38.32 0.13
CA GLY A 586 28.11 -38.59 -1.20
C GLY A 586 27.04 -39.68 -1.26
N PHE A 587 26.43 -40.03 -0.13
CA PHE A 587 25.30 -40.96 -0.05
C PHE A 587 23.97 -40.21 0.09
N SER A 588 22.88 -40.89 -0.23
CA SER A 588 21.50 -40.42 -0.07
C SER A 588 20.84 -41.05 1.16
N THR A 589 19.76 -40.45 1.67
CA THR A 589 18.99 -41.06 2.77
C THR A 589 18.33 -42.38 2.38
N SER A 590 18.10 -42.63 1.08
CA SER A 590 17.60 -43.91 0.57
C SER A 590 18.57 -45.07 0.75
N ASP A 591 19.88 -44.80 0.83
CA ASP A 591 20.92 -45.82 0.99
C ASP A 591 20.98 -46.41 2.40
N VAL A 592 20.36 -45.72 3.36
CA VAL A 592 20.27 -46.17 4.75
C VAL A 592 19.15 -47.21 4.89
N SER A 593 19.54 -48.43 5.23
CA SER A 593 18.66 -49.57 5.47
C SER A 593 19.23 -50.49 6.55
N GLU A 594 18.38 -51.33 7.13
CA GLU A 594 18.77 -52.33 8.14
C GLU A 594 19.77 -53.38 7.61
N ASN A 595 19.89 -53.51 6.28
CA ASN A 595 20.81 -54.44 5.63
C ASN A 595 22.09 -53.77 5.11
N THR A 596 22.18 -52.44 5.22
CA THR A 596 23.33 -51.68 4.75
C THR A 596 24.41 -51.64 5.84
N VAL A 597 25.55 -52.27 5.59
CA VAL A 597 26.70 -52.26 6.50
C VAL A 597 27.67 -51.18 6.04
N TRP A 598 28.06 -50.34 6.99
CA TRP A 598 28.92 -49.19 6.82
C TRP A 598 30.22 -49.38 7.60
N ALA A 599 31.28 -48.73 7.15
CA ALA A 599 32.52 -48.59 7.91
C ALA A 599 33.16 -47.24 7.56
N PHE A 600 34.00 -46.71 8.45
CA PHE A 600 34.83 -45.54 8.13
C PHE A 600 36.22 -45.98 7.70
N ASN A 601 36.77 -45.32 6.68
CA ASN A 601 38.19 -45.35 6.36
C ASN A 601 38.79 -43.94 6.54
N GLN A 602 40.05 -43.76 6.16
CA GLN A 602 40.74 -42.46 6.30
C GLN A 602 40.16 -41.34 5.42
N GLN A 603 39.38 -41.66 4.39
CA GLN A 603 38.77 -40.68 3.48
C GLN A 603 37.32 -40.36 3.83
N GLY A 604 36.60 -41.26 4.50
CA GLY A 604 35.21 -41.01 4.88
C GLY A 604 34.42 -42.28 5.16
N LEU A 605 33.10 -42.14 5.06
CA LEU A 605 32.14 -43.22 5.21
C LEU A 605 32.14 -44.08 3.94
N VAL A 606 32.18 -45.40 4.11
CA VAL A 606 32.16 -46.40 3.03
C VAL A 606 31.00 -47.36 3.24
N CYS A 607 30.31 -47.70 2.15
CA CYS A 607 29.28 -48.73 2.16
C CYS A 607 29.85 -50.09 1.72
N LEU A 608 29.78 -51.08 2.61
CA LEU A 608 30.31 -52.43 2.38
C LEU A 608 29.34 -53.34 1.62
N THR A 609 28.02 -53.12 1.76
CA THR A 609 26.97 -53.98 1.14
C THR A 609 26.18 -53.31 0.02
N CYS A 610 26.44 -52.03 -0.30
CA CYS A 610 25.81 -51.35 -1.43
C CYS A 610 26.27 -52.00 -2.74
N LYS A 611 25.33 -52.21 -3.66
CA LYS A 611 25.65 -52.63 -5.03
C LYS A 611 26.35 -51.47 -5.74
N GLU A 612 27.39 -51.77 -6.51
CA GLU A 612 27.90 -50.83 -7.51
C GLU A 612 26.76 -50.51 -8.48
N GLU A 613 26.41 -49.23 -8.59
CA GLU A 613 25.65 -48.74 -9.73
C GLU A 613 26.57 -48.88 -10.93
N VAL A 614 26.33 -49.92 -11.73
CA VAL A 614 26.90 -50.02 -13.08
C VAL A 614 26.27 -48.86 -13.86
N GLU A 615 27.08 -47.88 -14.25
CA GLU A 615 26.64 -46.85 -15.19
C GLU A 615 26.01 -47.56 -16.40
N PRO A 616 24.76 -47.27 -16.76
CA PRO A 616 24.19 -47.81 -17.98
C PRO A 616 24.97 -47.24 -19.16
N ASP A 617 25.49 -48.12 -20.03
CA ASP A 617 26.16 -47.79 -21.29
C ASP A 617 25.40 -46.65 -22.00
N ASP A 618 26.12 -45.55 -22.23
CA ASP A 618 25.66 -44.32 -22.88
C ASP A 618 25.38 -44.57 -24.37
N ASP A 619 24.18 -45.06 -24.66
CA ASP A 619 23.60 -45.09 -26.00
C ASP A 619 22.18 -44.48 -25.98
N THR A 620 22.00 -43.26 -25.47
CA THR A 620 20.84 -42.44 -25.88
C THR A 620 21.06 -40.94 -25.70
N GLU A 621 21.15 -40.21 -26.82
CA GLU A 621 21.21 -38.75 -26.87
C GLU A 621 20.03 -38.10 -26.13
N GLY A 622 20.31 -37.44 -25.01
CA GLY A 622 19.33 -36.68 -24.23
C GLY A 622 19.98 -35.63 -23.34
N VAL A 623 20.09 -34.41 -23.86
CA VAL A 623 20.36 -33.10 -23.21
C VAL A 623 20.76 -33.15 -21.72
N ASN A 624 22.07 -33.07 -21.45
CA ASN A 624 22.63 -32.90 -20.12
C ASN A 624 22.36 -31.49 -19.55
N PHE A 625 21.74 -31.44 -18.37
CA PHE A 625 21.88 -30.32 -17.44
C PHE A 625 23.02 -30.65 -16.47
N GLU A 626 24.16 -30.00 -16.64
CA GLU A 626 25.28 -30.08 -15.70
C GLU A 626 24.89 -29.39 -14.38
N VAL A 627 24.82 -30.17 -13.31
CA VAL A 627 24.86 -29.67 -11.94
C VAL A 627 26.29 -29.88 -11.45
N GLU A 628 27.07 -28.80 -11.36
CA GLU A 628 28.41 -28.82 -10.76
C GLU A 628 28.33 -29.35 -9.31
N LYS A 629 28.95 -30.50 -9.05
CA LYS A 629 29.28 -30.98 -7.71
C LYS A 629 30.65 -30.39 -7.29
N PRO A 630 30.83 -30.00 -6.01
CA PRO A 630 32.07 -29.38 -5.56
C PRO A 630 33.22 -30.40 -5.57
N ASP A 631 34.33 -29.96 -6.14
CA ASP A 631 35.58 -30.68 -6.34
C ASP A 631 36.25 -31.07 -5.02
N THR A 632 36.28 -32.36 -4.69
CA THR A 632 37.10 -32.93 -3.61
C THR A 632 38.14 -33.85 -4.22
N GLY A 633 39.41 -33.49 -4.03
CA GLY A 633 40.59 -34.06 -4.68
C GLY A 633 40.64 -35.59 -4.76
N ASP A 634 40.90 -36.04 -5.98
CA ASP A 634 40.76 -37.39 -6.48
C ASP A 634 41.98 -38.29 -6.18
N TYR A 635 41.73 -39.32 -5.37
CA TYR A 635 42.26 -40.67 -5.57
C TYR A 635 41.05 -41.60 -5.58
N ASN A 636 40.79 -42.26 -6.71
CA ASN A 636 39.68 -43.19 -7.00
C ASN A 636 38.99 -43.79 -5.76
N ARG A 637 37.85 -43.19 -5.37
CA ARG A 637 36.95 -43.68 -4.32
C ARG A 637 36.58 -45.16 -4.50
N GLU A 638 36.38 -45.58 -5.74
CA GLU A 638 36.08 -46.97 -6.13
C GLU A 638 37.21 -47.95 -5.79
N GLN A 639 38.48 -47.54 -5.94
CA GLN A 639 39.61 -48.38 -5.58
C GLN A 639 39.72 -48.58 -4.06
N LEU A 640 39.30 -47.60 -3.25
CA LEU A 640 39.36 -47.69 -1.80
C LEU A 640 38.14 -48.42 -1.21
N ASP A 641 36.96 -48.19 -1.78
CA ASP A 641 35.74 -48.95 -1.45
C ASP A 641 35.95 -50.44 -1.76
N SER A 642 36.58 -50.77 -2.89
CA SER A 642 36.91 -52.16 -3.23
C SER A 642 37.97 -52.78 -2.30
N ILE A 643 38.96 -52.03 -1.82
CA ILE A 643 39.95 -52.52 -0.84
C ILE A 643 39.31 -52.81 0.52
N SER A 644 38.45 -51.92 1.03
CA SER A 644 37.73 -52.13 2.29
C SER A 644 36.73 -53.29 2.17
N ARG A 645 36.02 -53.42 1.03
CA ARG A 645 35.15 -54.58 0.73
C ARG A 645 35.93 -55.89 0.66
N ALA A 646 37.12 -55.89 0.07
CA ALA A 646 37.96 -57.09 -0.05
C ALA A 646 38.40 -57.62 1.32
N LYS A 647 38.79 -56.74 2.25
CA LYS A 647 39.13 -57.13 3.63
C LYS A 647 37.94 -57.69 4.41
N PHE A 648 36.72 -57.20 4.16
CA PHE A 648 35.51 -57.71 4.81
C PHE A 648 35.10 -59.11 4.29
N ASN A 649 35.35 -59.39 3.01
CA ASN A 649 35.02 -60.67 2.38
C ASN A 649 36.06 -61.79 2.64
N GLU A 650 37.19 -61.50 3.31
CA GLU A 650 38.13 -62.53 3.73
C GLU A 650 37.59 -63.32 4.95
N PRO A 651 37.42 -64.65 4.87
CA PRO A 651 36.99 -65.44 6.03
C PRO A 651 38.05 -65.36 7.13
N LYS A 652 37.66 -64.92 8.34
CA LYS A 652 38.52 -64.86 9.53
C LYS A 652 39.24 -66.21 9.70
N ARG A 653 40.54 -66.23 9.45
CA ARG A 653 41.39 -67.42 9.59
C ARG A 653 41.38 -67.85 11.06
N ASN A 654 40.79 -69.01 11.33
CA ASN A 654 40.75 -69.62 12.66
C ASN A 654 42.19 -69.86 13.18
N PRO A 655 42.60 -69.31 14.34
CA PRO A 655 43.98 -69.43 14.83
C PRO A 655 44.37 -70.84 15.31
N ASN A 656 43.50 -71.85 15.20
CA ASN A 656 43.74 -73.19 15.76
C ASN A 656 44.33 -74.25 14.80
N ASN A 657 44.81 -73.90 13.61
CA ASN A 657 45.41 -74.87 12.67
C ASN A 657 46.91 -74.63 12.40
N ALA A 658 47.70 -74.38 13.44
CA ALA A 658 49.16 -74.42 13.40
C ALA A 658 49.72 -75.54 14.29
N ALA A 659 49.30 -76.78 14.03
CA ALA A 659 49.98 -77.99 14.52
C ALA A 659 49.56 -79.19 13.67
N GLY A 660 50.42 -79.64 12.76
CA GLY A 660 50.07 -80.79 11.91
C GLY A 660 51.03 -81.12 10.77
N LEU A 661 52.27 -81.49 11.14
CA LEU A 661 53.12 -82.54 10.54
C LEU A 661 53.78 -82.37 9.14
N ASN A 662 55.11 -82.54 9.25
CA ASN A 662 56.14 -83.08 8.34
C ASN A 662 56.75 -82.19 7.26
#